data_AF-A0A2N1T9S1-F1
#
_entry.id   AF-A0A2N1T9S1-F1
#
_cell.length_a   1.000
_cell.length_b   1.000
_cell.length_c   1.000
_cell.angle_alpha   90.00
_cell.angle_beta   90.00
_cell.angle_gamma   90.00
#
_symmetry.space_group_name_H-M   'P 1'
#
loop_
_entity.id
_entity.type
_entity.pdbx_description
1 polymer ?
#
loop_
_entity_poly.entity_id
_entity_poly.type
_entity_poly.pdbx_seq_one_letter_code
_entity_poly.pdbx_strand_id
1 'polypeptide(L)'
;MIIHNDDKIKIEYNEQFNSSAIPQNAVGATASTTLRTLDFTPSNDNAIFVSKTGSDSGVGTLADPVLTINRANELVDVTHARIVILDSENYNIYYLKTNENLAGMYAAIGETPTLSMTGVNAVIGRTLYSQNEYSPGLAACYLSDGNLFLLWHPSEQGYLTFRVVDKDDFSDIIAPTTIPIYTYNDENFACCLTADGNVFVIHNQDNYMHYLVISTTTWQVIYDSGSLEYYHYNKPVLLDNGNILLITYYANGTNNGMYYAIINGSTYALGSLTLIKVGVSARAVAIDPDGNISIVYGDGSTYSNPVIYYRKYTQAMVAVVGETLLSSSGMFVWGLATWDDYMVLMYTKAMTTDILAIYYKIINSSYLEVYPERSVTTGALRLAIDVMPRICASGYGTFALVWNEALSGAGDGPVYYCVGRMIPAYVISQSDLKYDGFKITVPTAEAGMERLFLQGGDLTIKHTTVHDIPEFSTGNCMALTLNKGRHAFTFQNVLMRKNILNMLLESDDVIVNQSIFFANRKNPSLEIDGAGAGISLTKNTFFNNYGAIKLLNNDGNEIVNDSIFHDNLNYDVNAETALTVNNSISTGLMIVAVLNFANCLQADPRFINDGFIDENDLNVDIRLRVLGYPCDSPAYKFASDGENSGAIDVLYNYVASTYDTCLIQKPEKFIVEYRPVGAVKNIMIDGTVNTAKQGQIIAIIAEWKGILEEDWESLHDVWLKGKMVRLYPDPITHPEQYRAMRIEFSNIQGSTDYYGLDGDGKQNIKMVFAARYLDV
;
A
#
# COMPACT_ATOMS: atom_id res chain seq x y z
N MET A 1 15.68 -34.97 69.82
CA MET A 1 15.23 -34.82 68.43
C MET A 1 13.73 -34.95 68.46
N ILE A 2 13.02 -33.82 68.51
CA ILE A 2 11.55 -33.83 68.57
C ILE A 2 11.10 -34.09 67.14
N ILE A 3 10.63 -35.31 66.89
CA ILE A 3 10.02 -35.69 65.61
C ILE A 3 8.61 -35.13 65.68
N HIS A 4 8.41 -33.93 65.13
CA HIS A 4 7.07 -33.44 64.80
C HIS A 4 6.56 -34.32 63.66
N ASN A 5 5.65 -35.23 64.01
CA ASN A 5 5.10 -36.21 63.09
C ASN A 5 3.88 -35.57 62.40
N ASP A 6 4.13 -34.52 61.63
CA ASP A 6 3.10 -33.90 60.82
C ASP A 6 2.92 -34.79 59.58
N ASP A 7 1.80 -35.51 59.57
CA ASP A 7 1.40 -36.53 58.59
C ASP A 7 0.82 -35.93 57.31
N LYS A 8 0.73 -34.60 57.24
CA LYS A 8 0.18 -33.85 56.10
C LYS A 8 1.16 -32.83 55.54
N ILE A 9 1.05 -32.54 54.24
CA ILE A 9 1.66 -31.38 53.56
C ILE A 9 0.56 -30.43 53.10
N LYS A 10 0.90 -29.14 52.98
CA LYS A 10 -0.02 -28.13 52.45
C LYS A 10 0.43 -27.74 51.05
N ILE A 11 -0.51 -27.74 50.11
CA ILE A 11 -0.32 -27.21 48.77
C ILE A 11 -1.34 -26.08 48.60
N GLU A 12 -0.83 -24.86 48.43
CA GLU A 12 -1.65 -23.71 48.03
C GLU A 12 -1.53 -23.54 46.52
N TYR A 13 -2.66 -23.42 45.83
CA TYR A 13 -2.71 -23.21 44.39
C TYR A 13 -3.70 -22.09 44.07
N ASN A 14 -3.49 -21.34 43.00
CA ASN A 14 -4.41 -20.27 42.62
C ASN A 14 -5.04 -20.60 41.27
N GLU A 15 -6.35 -20.85 41.27
CA GLU A 15 -7.15 -21.13 40.08
C GLU A 15 -7.35 -19.90 39.18
N GLN A 16 -7.33 -18.70 39.77
CA GLN A 16 -7.62 -17.44 39.09
C GLN A 16 -6.47 -16.44 39.30
N PHE A 17 -5.68 -16.23 38.25
CA PHE A 17 -4.81 -15.05 38.20
C PHE A 17 -5.69 -13.79 38.17
N ASN A 18 -5.92 -13.18 39.33
CA ASN A 18 -6.74 -11.98 39.50
C ASN A 18 -6.00 -10.68 39.11
N SER A 19 -5.19 -10.74 38.05
CA SER A 19 -4.50 -9.59 37.49
C SER A 19 -5.20 -9.19 36.20
N SER A 20 -5.71 -7.96 36.15
CA SER A 20 -6.18 -7.37 34.89
C SER A 20 -5.12 -6.39 34.39
N ALA A 21 -4.70 -6.59 33.14
CA ALA A 21 -4.00 -5.60 32.36
C ALA A 21 -5.05 -4.65 31.75
N ILE A 22 -4.93 -3.35 32.01
CA ILE A 22 -5.76 -2.33 31.35
C ILE A 22 -4.81 -1.51 30.47
N PRO A 23 -4.92 -1.61 29.14
CA PRO A 23 -4.15 -0.74 28.24
C PRO A 23 -4.44 0.72 28.57
N GLN A 24 -3.38 1.51 28.74
CA GLN A 24 -3.48 2.94 29.01
C GLN A 24 -3.62 3.74 27.71
N ASN A 25 -3.17 3.17 26.60
CA ASN A 25 -3.36 3.69 25.26
C ASN A 25 -3.88 2.60 24.33
N ALA A 26 -4.64 3.02 23.31
CA ALA A 26 -5.08 2.14 22.25
C ALA A 26 -4.21 2.39 21.02
N VAL A 27 -3.54 1.36 20.52
CA VAL A 27 -2.82 1.43 19.25
C VAL A 27 -3.68 0.84 18.14
N GLY A 28 -3.76 1.54 17.02
CA GLY A 28 -4.64 1.19 15.90
C GLY A 28 -6.07 1.65 16.10
N ALA A 29 -6.94 1.24 15.19
CA ALA A 29 -8.37 1.51 15.28
C ALA A 29 -9.03 0.60 16.31
N THR A 30 -9.73 1.22 17.26
CA THR A 30 -10.43 0.53 18.34
C THR A 30 -11.83 1.09 18.54
N ALA A 31 -12.76 0.19 18.87
CA ALA A 31 -14.10 0.56 19.33
C ALA A 31 -14.10 0.93 20.82
N SER A 32 -12.95 0.85 21.51
CA SER A 32 -12.83 1.17 22.92
C SER A 32 -13.07 2.67 23.16
N THR A 33 -14.29 2.99 23.59
CA THR A 33 -14.81 4.35 23.74
C THR A 33 -14.07 5.18 24.80
N THR A 34 -13.36 4.55 25.75
CA THR A 34 -12.69 5.25 26.86
C THR A 34 -11.26 5.66 26.55
N LEU A 35 -10.62 5.06 25.54
CA LEU A 35 -9.21 5.32 25.22
C LEU A 35 -9.02 6.35 24.09
N ARG A 36 -10.09 6.63 23.32
CA ARG A 36 -10.05 7.57 22.20
C ARG A 36 -10.92 8.79 22.48
N THR A 37 -10.32 9.97 22.41
CA THR A 37 -11.02 11.27 22.46
C THR A 37 -10.81 12.00 21.14
N LEU A 38 -11.85 12.64 20.63
CA LEU A 38 -11.73 13.54 19.49
C LEU A 38 -11.17 14.90 19.95
N ASP A 39 -10.41 15.58 19.10
CA ASP A 39 -9.88 16.92 19.38
C ASP A 39 -10.94 18.04 19.24
N PHE A 40 -12.19 17.66 18.98
CA PHE A 40 -13.37 18.53 18.92
C PHE A 40 -14.63 17.78 19.38
N THR A 41 -15.71 18.52 19.65
CA THR A 41 -17.03 17.93 19.87
C THR A 41 -17.85 17.99 18.57
N PRO A 42 -18.19 16.85 17.95
CA PRO A 42 -19.03 16.84 16.76
C PRO A 42 -20.42 17.45 17.00
N SER A 43 -20.86 18.30 16.08
CA SER A 43 -22.18 18.91 16.07
C SER A 43 -22.58 19.26 14.63
N ASN A 44 -23.88 19.54 14.42
CA ASN A 44 -24.36 19.98 13.10
C ASN A 44 -23.77 21.32 12.64
N ASP A 45 -23.12 22.08 13.53
CA ASP A 45 -22.55 23.39 13.21
C ASP A 45 -21.08 23.31 12.75
N ASN A 46 -20.44 22.14 12.89
CA ASN A 46 -18.99 22.00 12.67
C ASN A 46 -18.54 20.73 11.95
N ALA A 47 -19.47 19.85 11.58
CA ALA A 47 -19.17 18.59 10.92
C ALA A 47 -20.29 18.14 9.99
N ILE A 48 -19.91 17.41 8.95
CA ILE A 48 -20.79 16.62 8.09
C ILE A 48 -20.76 15.17 8.56
N PHE A 49 -21.94 14.57 8.71
CA PHE A 49 -22.08 13.21 9.23
C PHE A 49 -22.35 12.18 8.13
N VAL A 50 -21.70 11.02 8.24
CA VAL A 50 -21.80 9.90 7.30
C VAL A 50 -22.30 8.66 8.03
N SER A 51 -23.23 7.92 7.43
CA SER A 51 -23.64 6.57 7.88
C SER A 51 -24.17 5.75 6.71
N LYS A 52 -23.99 4.42 6.75
CA LYS A 52 -24.64 3.48 5.81
C LYS A 52 -26.15 3.45 5.89
N THR A 53 -26.72 3.96 6.96
CA THR A 53 -28.18 4.14 7.11
C THR A 53 -28.68 5.49 6.57
N GLY A 54 -27.76 6.37 6.15
CA GLY A 54 -28.03 7.70 5.62
C GLY A 54 -28.46 7.72 4.15
N SER A 55 -28.51 8.94 3.58
CA SER A 55 -28.87 9.17 2.17
C SER A 55 -27.99 10.25 1.54
N ASP A 56 -27.48 10.02 0.34
CA ASP A 56 -26.71 11.06 -0.37
C ASP A 56 -27.58 12.24 -0.86
N SER A 57 -28.89 12.12 -0.76
CA SER A 57 -29.81 13.25 -0.90
C SER A 57 -29.95 14.11 0.38
N GLY A 58 -29.42 13.62 1.50
CA GLY A 58 -29.46 14.29 2.79
C GLY A 58 -28.52 15.49 2.88
N VAL A 59 -28.71 16.29 3.93
CA VAL A 59 -27.90 17.49 4.19
C VAL A 59 -26.66 17.23 5.06
N GLY A 60 -26.46 15.99 5.53
CA GLY A 60 -25.28 15.61 6.28
C GLY A 60 -25.28 16.05 7.74
N THR A 61 -26.46 16.14 8.35
CA THR A 61 -26.59 16.41 9.80
C THR A 61 -26.63 15.10 10.59
N LEU A 62 -26.49 15.16 11.92
CA LEU A 62 -26.58 13.99 12.80
C LEU A 62 -27.91 13.23 12.64
N ALA A 63 -29.01 13.96 12.38
CA ALA A 63 -30.35 13.37 12.21
C ALA A 63 -30.64 12.91 10.76
N ASP A 64 -29.85 13.40 9.80
CA ASP A 64 -29.97 13.10 8.37
C ASP A 64 -28.55 12.98 7.75
N PRO A 65 -27.80 11.92 8.11
CA PRO A 65 -26.43 11.73 7.64
C PRO A 65 -26.42 11.34 6.15
N VAL A 66 -25.33 11.65 5.46
CA VAL A 66 -25.14 11.21 4.07
C VAL A 66 -24.65 9.77 4.00
N LEU A 67 -24.85 9.11 2.86
CA LEU A 67 -24.52 7.70 2.68
C LEU A 67 -23.04 7.47 2.36
N THR A 68 -22.40 8.41 1.65
CA THR A 68 -21.03 8.27 1.15
C THR A 68 -20.09 9.38 1.63
N ILE A 69 -18.80 9.04 1.74
CA ILE A 69 -17.74 10.00 2.08
C ILE A 69 -17.58 11.06 0.98
N ASN A 70 -17.74 10.69 -0.29
CA ASN A 70 -17.68 11.63 -1.41
C ASN A 70 -18.76 12.71 -1.28
N ARG A 71 -19.99 12.30 -0.96
CA ARG A 71 -21.08 13.25 -0.73
C ARG A 71 -20.80 14.15 0.46
N ALA A 72 -20.25 13.61 1.55
CA ALA A 72 -19.88 14.44 2.70
C ALA A 72 -18.82 15.49 2.34
N ASN A 73 -17.80 15.09 1.57
CA ASN A 73 -16.74 15.98 1.12
C ASN A 73 -17.24 17.11 0.20
N GLU A 74 -18.29 16.88 -0.59
CA GLU A 74 -18.96 17.93 -1.38
C GLU A 74 -19.70 18.96 -0.50
N LEU A 75 -20.21 18.53 0.66
CA LEU A 75 -20.95 19.39 1.60
C LEU A 75 -20.04 20.15 2.57
N VAL A 76 -18.75 19.82 2.61
CA VAL A 76 -17.77 20.52 3.45
C VAL A 76 -17.63 21.98 3.03
N ASP A 77 -17.72 22.87 4.01
CA ASP A 77 -17.49 24.30 3.86
C ASP A 77 -16.62 24.82 5.03
N VAL A 78 -16.39 26.14 5.07
CA VAL A 78 -15.59 26.80 6.11
C VAL A 78 -16.11 26.60 7.54
N THR A 79 -17.42 26.35 7.70
CA THR A 79 -18.05 26.07 9.00
C THR A 79 -18.09 24.58 9.32
N HIS A 80 -18.31 23.72 8.32
CA HIS A 80 -18.41 22.26 8.42
C HIS A 80 -17.14 21.56 7.92
N ALA A 81 -15.98 22.02 8.41
CA ALA A 81 -14.66 21.60 7.95
C ALA A 81 -14.27 20.14 8.29
N ARG A 82 -15.20 19.30 8.78
CA ARG A 82 -14.90 17.95 9.28
C ARG A 82 -15.93 16.95 8.82
N ILE A 83 -15.52 15.70 8.60
CA ILE A 83 -16.41 14.58 8.32
C ILE A 83 -16.38 13.61 9.51
N VAL A 84 -17.54 13.18 9.98
CA VAL A 84 -17.67 12.20 11.06
C VAL A 84 -18.48 11.00 10.60
N ILE A 85 -17.87 9.81 10.66
CA ILE A 85 -18.53 8.55 10.31
C ILE A 85 -19.15 7.94 11.56
N LEU A 86 -20.47 7.74 11.55
CA LEU A 86 -21.29 7.36 12.71
C LEU A 86 -21.43 5.84 12.92
N ASP A 87 -20.82 5.01 12.07
CA ASP A 87 -20.88 3.56 12.15
C ASP A 87 -19.54 2.90 11.81
N SER A 88 -19.43 1.60 12.09
CA SER A 88 -18.24 0.77 11.87
C SER A 88 -18.26 0.01 10.54
N GLU A 89 -19.00 0.52 9.55
CA GLU A 89 -19.19 -0.15 8.28
C GLU A 89 -18.01 0.05 7.31
N ASN A 90 -18.07 -0.66 6.16
CA ASN A 90 -17.06 -0.56 5.10
C ASN A 90 -17.44 0.52 4.07
N TYR A 91 -16.53 1.46 3.85
CA TYR A 91 -16.66 2.55 2.89
C TYR A 91 -15.64 2.40 1.78
N ASN A 92 -16.12 2.10 0.57
CA ASN A 92 -15.28 2.05 -0.61
C ASN A 92 -14.94 3.47 -1.04
N ILE A 93 -13.65 3.77 -1.12
CA ILE A 93 -13.11 5.02 -1.63
C ILE A 93 -12.34 4.69 -2.90
N TYR A 94 -12.90 5.10 -4.04
CA TYR A 94 -12.24 4.93 -5.34
C TYR A 94 -11.22 6.05 -5.62
N TYR A 95 -11.65 7.26 -5.30
CA TYR A 95 -10.89 8.49 -5.46
C TYR A 95 -11.52 9.52 -4.54
N LEU A 96 -10.69 10.19 -3.74
CA LEU A 96 -11.13 11.29 -2.88
C LEU A 96 -10.18 12.47 -3.05
N LYS A 97 -10.64 13.47 -3.81
CA LYS A 97 -10.03 14.81 -3.76
C LYS A 97 -10.68 15.57 -2.62
N THR A 98 -9.91 15.83 -1.58
CA THR A 98 -10.43 16.59 -0.44
C THR A 98 -10.75 18.02 -0.84
N ASN A 99 -11.85 18.53 -0.30
CA ASN A 99 -12.19 19.95 -0.33
C ASN A 99 -11.09 20.74 0.39
N GLU A 100 -10.72 21.92 -0.11
CA GLU A 100 -9.71 22.79 0.53
C GLU A 100 -10.09 23.20 1.97
N ASN A 101 -11.38 23.16 2.30
CA ASN A 101 -11.90 23.44 3.64
C ASN A 101 -11.94 22.20 4.55
N LEU A 102 -11.66 20.99 4.03
CA LEU A 102 -11.63 19.79 4.85
C LEU A 102 -10.39 19.79 5.74
N ALA A 103 -10.60 19.90 7.04
CA ALA A 103 -9.58 19.84 8.08
C ALA A 103 -9.39 18.43 8.67
N GLY A 104 -10.35 17.52 8.49
CA GLY A 104 -10.19 16.15 8.95
C GLY A 104 -11.40 15.25 8.81
N MET A 105 -11.13 13.95 8.80
CA MET A 105 -12.12 12.89 8.87
C MET A 105 -11.93 12.12 10.18
N TYR A 106 -13.03 11.76 10.82
CA TYR A 106 -13.04 11.12 12.12
C TYR A 106 -14.07 9.99 12.17
N ALA A 107 -13.71 8.87 12.76
CA ALA A 107 -14.69 7.91 13.23
C ALA A 107 -15.36 8.44 14.50
N ALA A 108 -16.69 8.35 14.62
CA ALA A 108 -17.39 8.66 15.85
C ALA A 108 -16.87 7.79 17.02
N ILE A 109 -16.86 8.32 18.24
CA ILE A 109 -16.37 7.57 19.42
C ILE A 109 -17.16 6.26 19.56
N GLY A 110 -16.43 5.14 19.66
CA GLY A 110 -17.01 3.79 19.70
C GLY A 110 -17.05 3.09 18.35
N GLU A 111 -16.79 3.81 17.26
CA GLU A 111 -16.81 3.26 15.91
C GLU A 111 -15.40 3.03 15.35
N THR A 112 -15.28 2.01 14.48
CA THR A 112 -14.08 1.68 13.69
C THR A 112 -14.43 1.42 12.23
N PRO A 113 -14.89 2.43 11.48
CA PRO A 113 -15.18 2.29 10.05
C PRO A 113 -13.95 1.81 9.28
N THR A 114 -14.19 1.00 8.26
CA THR A 114 -13.16 0.58 7.33
C THR A 114 -13.21 1.42 6.06
N LEU A 115 -12.12 2.10 5.74
CA LEU A 115 -11.89 2.73 4.45
C LEU A 115 -11.23 1.70 3.53
N SER A 116 -12.00 1.18 2.59
CA SER A 116 -11.52 0.26 1.56
C SER A 116 -11.13 1.07 0.32
N MET A 117 -9.83 1.24 0.13
CA MET A 117 -9.27 2.03 -0.95
C MET A 117 -9.21 1.16 -2.20
N THR A 118 -10.21 1.32 -3.06
CA THR A 118 -10.34 0.54 -4.28
C THR A 118 -9.81 1.33 -5.47
N GLY A 119 -8.59 1.04 -5.92
CA GLY A 119 -8.09 1.43 -7.24
C GLY A 119 -8.95 0.85 -8.34
N VAL A 120 -9.87 1.65 -8.87
CA VAL A 120 -10.43 1.31 -10.17
C VAL A 120 -9.27 1.41 -11.16
N ASN A 121 -8.76 0.26 -11.60
CA ASN A 121 -8.26 0.12 -12.97
C ASN A 121 -9.47 0.33 -13.88
N ALA A 122 -10.02 1.54 -13.88
CA ALA A 122 -11.16 1.91 -14.69
C ALA A 122 -10.61 2.13 -16.08
N VAL A 123 -10.33 1.02 -16.75
CA VAL A 123 -10.87 0.93 -18.09
C VAL A 123 -12.38 1.06 -17.91
N ILE A 124 -12.89 2.31 -17.83
CA ILE A 124 -14.30 2.58 -18.08
C ILE A 124 -14.47 2.28 -19.57
N GLY A 125 -14.47 1.00 -19.90
CA GLY A 125 -14.84 0.49 -21.21
C GLY A 125 -16.32 0.67 -21.37
N ARG A 126 -16.77 1.93 -21.37
CA ARG A 126 -18.03 2.25 -21.99
C ARG A 126 -17.77 2.05 -23.47
N THR A 127 -18.32 0.98 -24.03
CA THR A 127 -18.47 0.83 -25.47
C THR A 127 -19.20 2.07 -25.98
N LEU A 128 -18.47 3.03 -26.54
CA LEU A 128 -19.07 4.29 -26.98
C LEU A 128 -19.89 4.10 -28.26
N TYR A 129 -19.61 3.04 -29.01
CA TYR A 129 -20.28 2.69 -30.25
C TYR A 129 -19.99 1.23 -30.61
N SER A 130 -20.95 0.54 -31.23
CA SER A 130 -20.74 -0.74 -31.91
C SER A 130 -21.34 -0.62 -33.31
N GLN A 131 -20.50 -0.63 -34.34
CA GLN A 131 -20.95 -0.86 -35.71
C GLN A 131 -20.27 -2.13 -36.24
N ASN A 132 -21.05 -2.94 -36.96
CA ASN A 132 -20.59 -4.18 -37.62
C ASN A 132 -19.76 -3.90 -38.88
N GLU A 133 -19.12 -2.74 -38.97
CA GLU A 133 -18.49 -2.26 -40.19
C GLU A 133 -17.00 -1.98 -39.92
N TYR A 134 -16.15 -2.46 -40.83
CA TYR A 134 -14.69 -2.35 -40.79
C TYR A 134 -14.25 -0.87 -40.88
N SER A 135 -14.20 -0.13 -39.77
CA SER A 135 -13.71 1.26 -39.79
C SER A 135 -12.18 1.28 -39.76
N PRO A 136 -11.49 1.71 -40.85
CA PRO A 136 -10.04 1.57 -40.94
C PRO A 136 -9.25 2.67 -40.21
N GLY A 137 -9.88 3.76 -39.79
CA GLY A 137 -9.16 4.92 -39.26
C GLY A 137 -9.96 5.72 -38.25
N LEU A 138 -9.27 6.13 -37.19
CA LEU A 138 -9.79 6.97 -36.12
C LEU A 138 -8.79 8.08 -35.81
N ALA A 139 -9.31 9.28 -35.63
CA ALA A 139 -8.60 10.40 -35.04
C ALA A 139 -9.40 10.98 -33.88
N ALA A 140 -8.73 11.67 -32.98
CA ALA A 140 -9.40 12.43 -31.93
C ALA A 140 -8.58 13.70 -31.61
N CYS A 141 -9.16 14.63 -30.86
CA CYS A 141 -8.39 15.68 -30.21
C CYS A 141 -9.20 16.29 -29.07
N TYR A 142 -8.52 16.89 -28.10
CA TYR A 142 -9.20 17.64 -27.07
C TYR A 142 -9.61 19.03 -27.56
N LEU A 143 -10.83 19.41 -27.24
CA LEU A 143 -11.37 20.76 -27.41
C LEU A 143 -10.87 21.69 -26.31
N SER A 144 -11.01 23.00 -26.48
CA SER A 144 -10.52 24.02 -25.55
C SER A 144 -11.12 23.92 -24.14
N ASP A 145 -12.35 23.41 -24.02
CA ASP A 145 -13.08 23.14 -22.76
C ASP A 145 -12.71 21.80 -22.07
N GLY A 146 -11.92 20.97 -22.76
CA GLY A 146 -11.46 19.66 -22.30
C GLY A 146 -12.31 18.49 -22.81
N ASN A 147 -13.39 18.75 -23.53
CA ASN A 147 -14.20 17.72 -24.17
C ASN A 147 -13.44 17.05 -25.31
N LEU A 148 -13.87 15.85 -25.70
CA LEU A 148 -13.17 15.03 -26.67
C LEU A 148 -13.89 15.03 -28.01
N PHE A 149 -13.21 15.52 -29.05
CA PHE A 149 -13.63 15.35 -30.44
C PHE A 149 -13.15 13.98 -30.93
N LEU A 150 -14.06 13.19 -31.49
CA LEU A 150 -13.79 11.86 -32.04
C LEU A 150 -14.17 11.86 -33.52
N LEU A 151 -13.30 11.35 -34.39
CA LEU A 151 -13.48 11.27 -35.85
C LEU A 151 -13.20 9.84 -36.33
N TRP A 152 -14.05 9.33 -37.20
CA TRP A 152 -13.87 8.02 -37.83
C TRP A 152 -14.43 7.99 -39.25
N HIS A 153 -14.00 7.00 -40.02
CA HIS A 153 -14.50 6.74 -41.37
C HIS A 153 -15.25 5.40 -41.41
N PRO A 154 -16.58 5.37 -41.59
CA PRO A 154 -17.31 4.13 -41.81
C PRO A 154 -16.93 3.52 -43.17
N SER A 155 -16.63 2.22 -43.23
CA SER A 155 -16.02 1.53 -44.39
C SER A 155 -16.75 1.71 -45.72
N GLU A 156 -18.05 2.01 -45.70
CA GLU A 156 -18.89 1.91 -46.89
C GLU A 156 -19.36 3.24 -47.45
N GLN A 157 -18.99 4.37 -46.83
CA GLN A 157 -19.64 5.63 -47.14
C GLN A 157 -18.62 6.76 -47.33
N GLY A 158 -18.76 7.51 -48.42
CA GLY A 158 -17.93 8.68 -48.75
C GLY A 158 -18.18 9.86 -47.82
N TYR A 159 -17.95 9.66 -46.53
CA TYR A 159 -18.00 10.70 -45.51
C TYR A 159 -17.17 10.32 -44.29
N LEU A 160 -16.66 11.35 -43.60
CA LEU A 160 -16.17 11.22 -42.23
C LEU A 160 -17.33 11.38 -41.28
N THR A 161 -17.28 10.72 -40.13
CA THR A 161 -18.21 10.98 -39.05
C THR A 161 -17.44 11.47 -37.85
N PHE A 162 -17.95 12.49 -37.18
CA PHE A 162 -17.41 12.94 -35.91
C PHE A 162 -18.48 13.04 -34.83
N ARG A 163 -18.06 13.08 -33.58
CA ARG A 163 -18.90 13.39 -32.42
C ARG A 163 -18.06 14.15 -31.39
N VAL A 164 -18.74 14.75 -30.42
CA VAL A 164 -18.08 15.37 -29.26
C VAL A 164 -18.66 14.74 -28.02
N VAL A 165 -17.78 14.26 -27.15
CA VAL A 165 -18.16 13.65 -25.88
C VAL A 165 -17.64 14.45 -24.70
N ASP A 166 -18.41 14.44 -23.62
CA ASP A 166 -18.06 15.07 -22.36
C ASP A 166 -16.84 14.39 -21.73
N LYS A 167 -15.93 15.19 -21.19
CA LYS A 167 -14.65 14.71 -20.63
C LYS A 167 -14.79 13.92 -19.33
N ASP A 168 -15.89 14.12 -18.60
CA ASP A 168 -16.10 13.57 -17.27
C ASP A 168 -16.91 12.27 -17.35
N ASP A 169 -17.93 12.20 -18.21
CA ASP A 169 -18.82 11.04 -18.32
C ASP A 169 -18.94 10.38 -19.71
N PHE A 170 -18.26 10.93 -20.72
CA PHE A 170 -18.30 10.50 -22.13
C PHE A 170 -19.72 10.46 -22.74
N SER A 171 -20.66 11.23 -22.20
CA SER A 171 -21.96 11.46 -22.84
C SER A 171 -21.82 12.31 -24.10
N ASP A 172 -22.76 12.17 -25.03
CA ASP A 172 -22.75 12.97 -26.26
C ASP A 172 -23.10 14.43 -25.97
N ILE A 173 -22.15 15.31 -26.25
CA ILE A 173 -22.38 16.75 -26.35
C ILE A 173 -22.87 17.07 -27.77
N ILE A 174 -22.20 16.49 -28.77
CA ILE A 174 -22.59 16.55 -30.17
C ILE A 174 -22.76 15.11 -30.65
N ALA A 175 -23.99 14.78 -31.05
CA ALA A 175 -24.32 13.50 -31.64
C ALA A 175 -23.50 13.26 -32.93
N PRO A 176 -23.33 11.99 -33.35
CA PRO A 176 -22.63 11.65 -34.59
C PRO A 176 -23.09 12.49 -35.78
N THR A 177 -22.16 13.23 -36.38
CA THR A 177 -22.36 14.19 -37.47
C THR A 177 -21.43 13.83 -38.62
N THR A 178 -21.98 13.79 -39.84
CA THR A 178 -21.25 13.37 -41.04
C THR A 178 -20.71 14.56 -41.84
N ILE A 179 -19.49 14.45 -42.32
CA ILE A 179 -18.83 15.38 -43.24
C ILE A 179 -18.61 14.64 -44.57
N PRO A 180 -19.30 15.03 -45.65
CA PRO A 180 -19.10 14.37 -46.94
C PRO A 180 -17.65 14.53 -47.40
N ILE A 181 -17.02 13.40 -47.76
CA ILE A 181 -15.68 13.36 -48.36
C ILE A 181 -15.69 12.46 -49.58
N TYR A 182 -14.87 12.77 -50.57
CA TYR A 182 -14.83 12.00 -51.81
C TYR A 182 -13.78 10.89 -51.73
N THR A 183 -13.97 9.85 -50.90
CA THR A 183 -13.04 8.70 -50.96
C THR A 183 -13.59 7.33 -50.60
N TYR A 184 -12.91 6.33 -51.18
CA TYR A 184 -12.86 4.92 -50.80
C TYR A 184 -11.42 4.58 -50.36
N ASN A 185 -11.29 3.85 -49.24
CA ASN A 185 -10.15 2.95 -48.88
C ASN A 185 -8.88 3.46 -48.18
N ASP A 186 -8.69 4.73 -47.80
CA ASP A 186 -7.46 5.11 -47.07
C ASP A 186 -7.67 5.32 -45.55
N GLU A 187 -6.80 4.68 -44.77
CA GLU A 187 -6.92 4.46 -43.32
C GLU A 187 -6.33 5.59 -42.44
N ASN A 188 -5.88 6.70 -43.03
CA ASN A 188 -5.05 7.69 -42.35
C ASN A 188 -5.79 9.01 -42.12
N PHE A 189 -6.42 9.14 -40.95
CA PHE A 189 -6.97 10.39 -40.45
C PHE A 189 -6.22 10.81 -39.19
N ALA A 190 -6.06 12.11 -39.00
CA ALA A 190 -5.58 12.67 -37.74
C ALA A 190 -6.21 14.04 -37.52
N CYS A 191 -6.24 14.51 -36.28
CA CYS A 191 -6.73 15.86 -35.98
C CYS A 191 -6.00 16.49 -34.82
N CYS A 192 -6.05 17.82 -34.76
CA CYS A 192 -5.58 18.61 -33.63
C CYS A 192 -6.46 19.84 -33.44
N LEU A 193 -6.39 20.44 -32.24
CA LEU A 193 -7.02 21.73 -31.98
C LEU A 193 -6.19 22.85 -32.63
N THR A 194 -6.84 23.86 -33.18
CA THR A 194 -6.19 25.07 -33.68
C THR A 194 -6.10 26.14 -32.59
N ALA A 195 -5.25 27.15 -32.78
CA ALA A 195 -5.06 28.22 -31.79
C ALA A 195 -6.35 29.05 -31.52
N ASP A 196 -7.23 29.13 -32.51
CA ASP A 196 -8.55 29.77 -32.42
C ASP A 196 -9.64 28.82 -31.87
N GLY A 197 -9.27 27.63 -31.43
CA GLY A 197 -10.16 26.67 -30.77
C GLY A 197 -11.05 25.87 -31.73
N ASN A 198 -10.75 25.85 -33.02
CA ASN A 198 -11.39 25.00 -34.03
C ASN A 198 -10.66 23.65 -34.15
N VAL A 199 -11.23 22.69 -34.89
CA VAL A 199 -10.60 21.38 -35.10
C VAL A 199 -10.01 21.30 -36.50
N PHE A 200 -8.70 21.12 -36.59
CA PHE A 200 -8.01 20.80 -37.83
C PHE A 200 -8.05 19.28 -38.06
N VAL A 201 -8.56 18.85 -39.20
CA VAL A 201 -8.63 17.44 -39.59
C VAL A 201 -7.80 17.25 -40.84
N ILE A 202 -6.91 16.27 -40.84
CA ILE A 202 -6.20 15.81 -42.02
C ILE A 202 -6.65 14.41 -42.39
N HIS A 203 -6.82 14.19 -43.67
CA HIS A 203 -7.24 12.92 -44.24
C HIS A 203 -6.57 12.68 -45.59
N ASN A 204 -6.64 11.43 -46.06
CA ASN A 204 -6.21 11.09 -47.40
C ASN A 204 -7.42 10.89 -48.32
N GLN A 205 -7.31 11.36 -49.55
CA GLN A 205 -8.26 11.11 -50.62
C GLN A 205 -7.52 10.70 -51.91
N ASP A 206 -7.80 9.50 -52.43
CA ASP A 206 -7.13 8.94 -53.61
C ASP A 206 -5.60 8.97 -53.53
N ASN A 207 -5.08 8.72 -52.32
CA ASN A 207 -3.70 8.90 -51.91
C ASN A 207 -3.16 10.35 -51.89
N TYR A 208 -3.96 11.36 -52.17
CA TYR A 208 -3.61 12.77 -51.97
C TYR A 208 -3.94 13.18 -50.54
N MET A 209 -3.14 14.06 -49.96
CA MET A 209 -3.44 14.63 -48.64
C MET A 209 -4.46 15.75 -48.77
N HIS A 210 -5.43 15.78 -47.86
CA HIS A 210 -6.45 16.81 -47.74
C HIS A 210 -6.56 17.22 -46.28
N TYR A 211 -6.82 18.49 -46.01
CA TYR A 211 -7.20 18.91 -44.67
C TYR A 211 -8.34 19.91 -44.69
N LEU A 212 -9.14 19.85 -43.63
CA LEU A 212 -10.29 20.69 -43.40
C LEU A 212 -10.25 21.24 -41.98
N VAL A 213 -10.98 22.33 -41.76
CA VAL A 213 -11.14 22.92 -40.42
C VAL A 213 -12.61 22.94 -40.07
N ILE A 214 -12.96 22.39 -38.91
CA ILE A 214 -14.32 22.33 -38.38
C ILE A 214 -14.44 23.37 -37.28
N SER A 215 -15.44 24.24 -37.40
CA SER A 215 -15.73 25.20 -36.33
C SER A 215 -16.29 24.49 -35.11
N THR A 216 -15.73 24.73 -33.92
CA THR A 216 -16.30 24.20 -32.66
C THR A 216 -17.53 24.97 -32.19
N THR A 217 -17.85 26.11 -32.82
CA THR A 217 -19.05 26.90 -32.52
C THR A 217 -20.23 26.44 -33.37
N THR A 218 -20.02 26.16 -34.67
CA THR A 218 -21.10 25.79 -35.59
C THR A 218 -21.10 24.31 -35.98
N TRP A 219 -20.02 23.59 -35.69
CA TRP A 219 -19.80 22.20 -36.11
C TRP A 219 -19.90 22.01 -37.63
N GLN A 220 -19.52 23.04 -38.38
CA GLN A 220 -19.46 23.05 -39.84
C GLN A 220 -18.01 23.19 -40.32
N VAL A 221 -17.74 22.67 -41.52
CA VAL A 221 -16.46 22.90 -42.21
C VAL A 221 -16.36 24.37 -42.63
N ILE A 222 -15.30 25.05 -42.19
CA ILE A 222 -15.03 26.47 -42.48
C ILE A 222 -13.83 26.66 -43.42
N TYR A 223 -13.05 25.61 -43.68
CA TYR A 223 -11.92 25.60 -44.61
C TYR A 223 -11.70 24.20 -45.19
N ASP A 224 -11.30 24.12 -46.45
CA ASP A 224 -10.91 22.89 -47.17
C ASP A 224 -9.71 23.21 -48.09
N SER A 225 -8.62 22.46 -47.97
CA SER A 225 -7.37 22.67 -48.70
C SER A 225 -7.42 22.26 -50.18
N GLY A 226 -8.37 21.40 -50.57
CA GLY A 226 -8.25 20.62 -51.80
C GLY A 226 -7.11 19.59 -51.75
N SER A 227 -6.82 18.94 -52.89
CA SER A 227 -5.83 17.86 -53.00
C SER A 227 -4.38 18.35 -52.98
N LEU A 228 -3.57 17.76 -52.11
CA LEU A 228 -2.12 17.98 -51.97
C LEU A 228 -1.37 16.69 -52.25
N GLU A 229 -0.07 16.77 -52.54
CA GLU A 229 0.79 15.62 -52.93
C GLU A 229 0.64 14.36 -52.04
N TYR A 230 1.17 13.23 -52.53
CA TYR A 230 0.93 11.89 -51.98
C TYR A 230 1.54 11.68 -50.60
N TYR A 231 0.76 11.58 -49.52
CA TYR A 231 1.32 11.43 -48.15
C TYR A 231 0.54 10.44 -47.28
N HIS A 232 1.24 9.73 -46.38
CA HIS A 232 0.67 8.75 -45.44
C HIS A 232 1.08 9.06 -44.00
N TYR A 233 0.38 8.48 -43.03
CA TYR A 233 0.70 8.59 -41.60
C TYR A 233 0.84 10.05 -41.13
N ASN A 234 -0.15 10.88 -41.49
CA ASN A 234 -0.17 12.30 -41.14
C ASN A 234 -0.41 12.48 -39.63
N LYS A 235 0.43 13.28 -38.97
CA LYS A 235 0.34 13.60 -37.54
C LYS A 235 0.44 15.11 -37.32
N PRO A 236 -0.69 15.83 -37.28
CA PRO A 236 -0.72 17.26 -37.02
C PRO A 236 -0.61 17.54 -35.51
N VAL A 237 0.15 18.57 -35.13
CA VAL A 237 0.25 19.03 -33.74
C VAL A 237 0.28 20.56 -33.71
N LEU A 238 -0.47 21.17 -32.80
CA LEU A 238 -0.47 22.62 -32.59
C LEU A 238 0.81 23.08 -31.90
N LEU A 239 1.51 24.05 -32.48
CA LEU A 239 2.68 24.69 -31.90
C LEU A 239 2.27 25.91 -31.04
N ASP A 240 3.14 26.33 -30.11
CA ASP A 240 2.86 27.45 -29.20
C ASP A 240 2.68 28.78 -29.94
N ASN A 241 3.29 28.92 -31.12
CA ASN A 241 3.13 30.09 -31.98
C ASN A 241 1.79 30.09 -32.76
N GLY A 242 0.93 29.10 -32.51
CA GLY A 242 -0.38 28.92 -33.13
C GLY A 242 -0.36 28.26 -34.49
N ASN A 243 0.81 27.96 -35.07
CA ASN A 243 0.91 27.18 -36.31
C ASN A 243 0.70 25.68 -36.04
N ILE A 244 0.47 24.92 -37.10
CA ILE A 244 0.30 23.47 -37.01
C ILE A 244 1.53 22.82 -37.65
N LEU A 245 2.26 22.05 -36.86
CA LEU A 245 3.28 21.15 -37.37
C LEU A 245 2.60 19.93 -37.96
N LEU A 246 2.90 19.62 -39.21
CA LEU A 246 2.53 18.36 -39.83
C LEU A 246 3.77 17.48 -39.94
N ILE A 247 3.76 16.32 -39.28
CA ILE A 247 4.70 15.23 -39.59
C ILE A 247 4.01 14.24 -40.50
N THR A 248 4.68 13.81 -41.56
CA THR A 248 4.09 12.90 -42.55
C THR A 248 5.12 11.95 -43.13
N TYR A 249 4.65 10.84 -43.69
CA TYR A 249 5.45 9.89 -44.44
C TYR A 249 5.18 10.06 -45.94
N TYR A 250 6.22 10.37 -46.69
CA TYR A 250 6.17 10.43 -48.15
C TYR A 250 6.67 9.11 -48.72
N ALA A 251 5.90 8.48 -49.60
CA ALA A 251 6.30 7.27 -50.30
C ALA A 251 6.05 7.39 -51.80
N ASN A 252 7.08 7.78 -52.54
CA ASN A 252 7.01 7.88 -54.01
C ASN A 252 8.10 7.00 -54.69
N GLY A 253 8.26 5.77 -54.19
CA GLY A 253 9.12 4.73 -54.79
C GLY A 253 10.62 4.90 -54.55
N THR A 254 11.17 6.11 -54.65
CA THR A 254 12.61 6.39 -54.47
C THR A 254 12.92 7.23 -53.22
N ASN A 255 11.96 8.04 -52.77
CA ASN A 255 12.10 8.96 -51.64
C ASN A 255 11.16 8.59 -50.49
N ASN A 256 11.30 7.37 -49.98
CA ASN A 256 10.53 6.92 -48.83
C ASN A 256 11.14 7.52 -47.57
N GLY A 257 10.42 8.39 -46.87
CA GLY A 257 10.96 9.05 -45.68
C GLY A 257 9.92 9.83 -44.89
N MET A 258 10.34 10.26 -43.71
CA MET A 258 9.57 11.10 -42.81
C MET A 258 9.89 12.56 -43.10
N TYR A 259 8.86 13.37 -43.30
CA TYR A 259 8.91 14.79 -43.62
C TYR A 259 8.15 15.60 -42.58
N TYR A 260 8.45 16.90 -42.51
CA TYR A 260 7.58 17.86 -41.84
C TYR A 260 7.24 19.05 -42.71
N ALA A 261 6.10 19.68 -42.43
CA ALA A 261 5.73 20.99 -42.91
C ALA A 261 5.10 21.82 -41.77
N ILE A 262 5.10 23.13 -41.93
CA ILE A 262 4.40 24.06 -41.04
C ILE A 262 3.20 24.61 -41.80
N ILE A 263 2.01 24.40 -41.26
CA ILE A 263 0.77 25.00 -41.75
C ILE A 263 0.53 26.27 -40.93
N ASN A 264 0.32 27.39 -41.61
CA ASN A 264 0.02 28.64 -40.93
C ASN A 264 -1.32 28.54 -40.20
N GLY A 265 -1.36 28.75 -38.89
CA GLY A 265 -2.58 28.54 -38.10
C GLY A 265 -3.73 29.52 -38.39
N SER A 266 -3.43 30.65 -39.04
CA SER A 266 -4.40 31.70 -39.35
C SER A 266 -4.93 31.65 -40.78
N THR A 267 -4.10 31.23 -41.74
CA THR A 267 -4.47 31.15 -43.17
C THR A 267 -4.65 29.72 -43.66
N TYR A 268 -4.25 28.74 -42.85
CA TYR A 268 -4.14 27.33 -43.19
C TYR A 268 -3.31 27.06 -44.45
N ALA A 269 -2.38 27.96 -44.80
CA ALA A 269 -1.46 27.77 -45.91
C ALA A 269 -0.36 26.77 -45.53
N LEU A 270 -0.18 25.72 -46.33
CA LEU A 270 0.88 24.72 -46.17
C LEU A 270 2.24 25.29 -46.60
N GLY A 271 3.22 25.26 -45.70
CA GLY A 271 4.62 25.56 -46.01
C GLY A 271 5.34 24.42 -46.75
N SER A 272 6.57 24.68 -47.18
CA SER A 272 7.38 23.66 -47.87
C SER A 272 7.68 22.46 -46.98
N LEU A 273 7.62 21.27 -47.56
CA LEU A 273 8.00 20.03 -46.89
C LEU A 273 9.52 19.90 -46.78
N THR A 274 9.97 19.45 -45.61
CA THR A 274 11.38 19.25 -45.30
C THR A 274 11.59 17.82 -44.82
N LEU A 275 12.53 17.11 -45.43
CA LEU A 275 12.89 15.74 -45.07
C LEU A 275 13.53 15.72 -43.67
N ILE A 276 13.01 14.88 -42.78
CA ILE A 276 13.62 14.60 -41.48
C ILE A 276 14.59 13.43 -41.58
N LYS A 277 14.12 12.27 -42.08
CA LYS A 277 14.88 11.02 -42.11
C LYS A 277 14.36 10.09 -43.21
N VAL A 278 15.28 9.47 -43.95
CA VAL A 278 14.98 8.50 -45.02
C VAL A 278 14.70 7.13 -44.41
N GLY A 279 13.79 6.36 -45.03
CA GLY A 279 13.55 4.95 -44.71
C GLY A 279 12.73 4.69 -43.44
N VAL A 280 12.22 5.73 -42.79
CA VAL A 280 11.47 5.63 -41.52
C VAL A 280 10.07 6.21 -41.66
N SER A 281 9.14 5.73 -40.84
CA SER A 281 7.77 6.27 -40.72
C SER A 281 7.54 6.78 -39.30
N ALA A 282 7.02 8.01 -39.18
CA ALA A 282 6.51 8.51 -37.91
C ALA A 282 5.37 7.61 -37.46
N ARG A 283 5.40 7.19 -36.20
CA ARG A 283 4.33 6.41 -35.58
C ARG A 283 3.50 7.25 -34.62
N ALA A 284 4.15 8.16 -33.92
CA ALA A 284 3.48 9.11 -33.04
C ALA A 284 4.30 10.39 -32.87
N VAL A 285 3.59 11.50 -32.60
CA VAL A 285 4.17 12.82 -32.37
C VAL A 285 3.44 13.46 -31.20
N ALA A 286 4.17 14.06 -30.27
CA ALA A 286 3.62 14.81 -29.14
C ALA A 286 4.47 16.05 -28.88
N ILE A 287 3.91 17.05 -28.20
CA ILE A 287 4.67 18.17 -27.63
C ILE A 287 4.83 17.92 -26.13
N ASP A 288 6.04 17.98 -25.63
CA ASP A 288 6.31 17.89 -24.19
C ASP A 288 6.06 19.24 -23.48
N PRO A 289 6.00 19.28 -22.14
CA PRO A 289 5.67 20.52 -21.42
C PRO A 289 6.70 21.64 -21.59
N ASP A 290 7.93 21.30 -22.00
CA ASP A 290 8.97 22.28 -22.35
C ASP A 290 8.74 22.87 -23.76
N GLY A 291 7.67 22.47 -24.44
CA GLY A 291 7.33 22.89 -25.79
C GLY A 291 8.12 22.17 -26.88
N ASN A 292 8.88 21.11 -26.57
CA ASN A 292 9.63 20.38 -27.60
C ASN A 292 8.76 19.31 -28.26
N ILE A 293 9.07 19.01 -29.51
CA ILE A 293 8.41 18.00 -30.32
C ILE A 293 9.10 16.66 -30.14
N SER A 294 8.35 15.69 -29.65
CA SER A 294 8.76 14.32 -29.44
C SER A 294 8.21 13.45 -30.56
N ILE A 295 9.11 12.81 -31.31
CA ILE A 295 8.76 11.94 -32.44
C ILE A 295 9.19 10.51 -32.12
N VAL A 296 8.23 9.59 -32.18
CA VAL A 296 8.48 8.15 -32.17
C VAL A 296 8.32 7.63 -33.59
N TYR A 297 9.32 6.93 -34.10
CA TYR A 297 9.32 6.41 -35.46
C TYR A 297 9.91 5.00 -35.51
N GLY A 298 9.47 4.23 -36.50
CA GLY A 298 10.00 2.91 -36.78
C GLY A 298 11.04 2.97 -37.89
N ASP A 299 12.22 2.42 -37.65
CA ASP A 299 13.18 2.06 -38.70
C ASP A 299 12.85 0.64 -39.16
N GLY A 300 12.51 0.50 -40.43
CA GLY A 300 12.05 -0.78 -40.95
C GLY A 300 11.79 -0.68 -42.44
N SER A 301 12.82 -1.02 -43.22
CA SER A 301 12.66 -1.39 -44.63
C SER A 301 11.76 -2.64 -44.83
N THR A 302 11.37 -3.32 -43.74
CA THR A 302 10.43 -4.45 -43.75
C THR A 302 9.43 -4.33 -42.60
N TYR A 303 8.13 -4.43 -42.90
CA TYR A 303 7.02 -4.36 -41.95
C TYR A 303 7.11 -5.38 -40.80
N SER A 304 7.91 -6.44 -40.93
CA SER A 304 7.92 -7.57 -40.00
C SER A 304 8.71 -7.37 -38.71
N ASN A 305 9.57 -6.35 -38.60
CA ASN A 305 10.40 -6.18 -37.40
C ASN A 305 10.91 -4.74 -37.20
N PRO A 306 10.02 -3.73 -37.07
CA PRO A 306 10.45 -2.35 -36.90
C PRO A 306 11.23 -2.17 -35.59
N VAL A 307 12.36 -1.47 -35.69
CA VAL A 307 13.12 -0.96 -34.55
C VAL A 307 12.55 0.41 -34.20
N ILE A 308 12.17 0.62 -32.94
CA ILE A 308 11.50 1.87 -32.53
C ILE A 308 12.53 2.82 -31.95
N TYR A 309 12.54 4.02 -32.52
CA TYR A 309 13.37 5.12 -32.07
C TYR A 309 12.52 6.26 -31.52
N TYR A 310 13.13 6.99 -30.60
CA TYR A 310 12.61 8.23 -30.07
C TYR A 310 13.57 9.37 -30.38
N ARG A 311 13.03 10.54 -30.73
CA ARG A 311 13.82 11.76 -30.94
C ARG A 311 13.06 13.02 -30.56
N LYS A 312 13.76 13.98 -29.93
CA LYS A 312 13.23 15.27 -29.48
C LYS A 312 13.77 16.43 -30.32
N TYR A 313 12.89 17.33 -30.73
CA TYR A 313 13.16 18.53 -31.54
C TYR A 313 12.62 19.79 -30.85
N THR A 314 13.26 20.93 -31.04
CA THR A 314 12.64 22.24 -30.73
C THR A 314 11.43 22.45 -31.64
N GLN A 315 10.55 23.40 -31.32
CA GLN A 315 9.46 23.83 -32.22
C GLN A 315 9.95 24.34 -33.58
N ALA A 316 11.20 24.82 -33.66
CA ALA A 316 11.85 25.18 -34.91
C ALA A 316 12.32 23.95 -35.72
N MET A 317 11.99 22.73 -35.29
CA MET A 317 12.43 21.46 -35.86
C MET A 317 13.97 21.28 -35.89
N VAL A 318 14.66 21.95 -34.96
CA VAL A 318 16.10 21.73 -34.69
C VAL A 318 16.21 20.68 -33.59
N ALA A 319 16.92 19.57 -33.86
CA ALA A 319 17.06 18.47 -32.90
C ALA A 319 17.79 18.93 -31.61
N VAL A 320 17.25 18.58 -30.44
CA VAL A 320 17.75 19.10 -29.14
C VAL A 320 18.53 18.06 -28.36
N VAL A 321 18.13 16.78 -28.41
CA VAL A 321 18.68 15.77 -27.50
C VAL A 321 18.64 14.37 -28.11
N GLY A 322 19.75 13.91 -28.71
CA GLY A 322 20.01 12.50 -29.02
C GLY A 322 18.96 11.72 -29.83
N GLU A 323 19.21 10.44 -30.02
CA GLU A 323 18.28 9.46 -30.59
C GLU A 323 18.41 8.21 -29.73
N THR A 324 17.31 7.75 -29.14
CA THR A 324 17.33 6.63 -28.19
C THR A 324 16.53 5.46 -28.76
N LEU A 325 17.12 4.28 -28.68
CA LEU A 325 16.46 3.02 -29.01
C LEU A 325 15.44 2.68 -27.91
N LEU A 326 14.15 2.63 -28.25
CA LEU A 326 13.09 2.28 -27.29
C LEU A 326 12.83 0.78 -27.20
N SER A 327 13.03 0.05 -28.30
CA SER A 327 12.91 -1.41 -28.37
C SER A 327 13.59 -1.97 -29.62
N SER A 328 14.19 -3.16 -29.48
CA SER A 328 14.93 -3.87 -30.51
C SER A 328 14.15 -4.99 -31.22
N SER A 329 12.87 -5.25 -30.90
CA SER A 329 12.15 -6.39 -31.49
C SER A 329 10.63 -6.22 -31.65
N GLY A 330 10.14 -6.41 -32.88
CA GLY A 330 8.77 -6.84 -33.21
C GLY A 330 7.64 -5.92 -32.78
N MET A 331 7.90 -4.63 -32.57
CA MET A 331 6.95 -3.74 -31.91
C MET A 331 6.36 -2.70 -32.86
N PHE A 332 5.04 -2.63 -32.96
CA PHE A 332 4.35 -1.52 -33.62
C PHE A 332 3.91 -0.51 -32.56
N VAL A 333 4.50 0.70 -32.59
CA VAL A 333 3.98 1.82 -31.77
C VAL A 333 2.72 2.35 -32.43
N TRP A 334 1.70 2.51 -31.60
CA TRP A 334 0.42 3.05 -32.05
C TRP A 334 0.16 4.44 -31.46
N GLY A 335 0.75 4.78 -30.32
CA GLY A 335 0.57 6.12 -29.75
C GLY A 335 1.66 6.54 -28.77
N LEU A 336 1.74 7.86 -28.62
CA LEU A 336 2.62 8.55 -27.69
C LEU A 336 1.82 9.66 -27.03
N ALA A 337 1.84 9.70 -25.71
CA ALA A 337 1.36 10.83 -24.94
C ALA A 337 2.48 11.37 -24.05
N THR A 338 2.54 12.68 -23.88
CA THR A 338 3.38 13.39 -22.92
C THR A 338 2.52 13.83 -21.72
N TRP A 339 3.07 13.74 -20.51
CA TRP A 339 2.47 14.20 -19.26
C TRP A 339 3.58 14.71 -18.33
N ASP A 340 3.67 16.02 -18.10
CA ASP A 340 4.77 16.61 -17.33
C ASP A 340 6.12 16.06 -17.82
N ASP A 341 6.98 15.62 -16.90
CA ASP A 341 8.23 14.94 -17.21
C ASP A 341 8.07 13.49 -17.68
N TYR A 342 6.89 13.03 -18.08
CA TYR A 342 6.61 11.64 -18.43
C TYR A 342 6.07 11.49 -19.86
N MET A 343 6.28 10.32 -20.43
CA MET A 343 5.74 9.90 -21.70
C MET A 343 5.17 8.50 -21.58
N VAL A 344 3.92 8.34 -22.00
CA VAL A 344 3.26 7.04 -22.11
C VAL A 344 3.46 6.53 -23.53
N LEU A 345 4.20 5.44 -23.66
CA LEU A 345 4.41 4.76 -24.92
C LEU A 345 3.49 3.55 -25.00
N MET A 346 2.73 3.44 -26.09
CA MET A 346 1.87 2.30 -26.35
C MET A 346 2.21 1.58 -27.64
N TYR A 347 2.31 0.26 -27.57
CA TYR A 347 2.76 -0.56 -28.68
C TYR A 347 2.22 -1.98 -28.60
N THR A 348 2.20 -2.68 -29.73
CA THR A 348 1.93 -4.12 -29.76
C THR A 348 3.22 -4.87 -30.02
N LYS A 349 3.47 -5.96 -29.29
CA LYS A 349 4.54 -6.92 -29.64
C LYS A 349 3.96 -8.02 -30.52
N ALA A 350 4.64 -8.34 -31.62
CA ALA A 350 4.33 -9.54 -32.40
C ALA A 350 4.66 -10.78 -31.55
N MET A 351 3.65 -11.38 -30.92
CA MET A 351 3.80 -12.72 -30.34
C MET A 351 3.79 -13.75 -31.45
N THR A 352 4.53 -14.84 -31.26
CA THR A 352 4.89 -15.81 -32.30
C THR A 352 3.72 -16.57 -32.94
N THR A 353 2.48 -16.39 -32.50
CA THR A 353 1.25 -16.89 -33.16
C THR A 353 0.01 -16.18 -32.59
N ASP A 354 -0.72 -15.45 -33.45
CA ASP A 354 -2.13 -15.05 -33.36
C ASP A 354 -2.67 -14.14 -32.23
N ILE A 355 -1.87 -13.69 -31.26
CA ILE A 355 -2.34 -12.75 -30.23
C ILE A 355 -1.45 -11.51 -30.18
N LEU A 356 -1.98 -10.38 -30.65
CA LEU A 356 -1.39 -9.06 -30.40
C LEU A 356 -1.81 -8.61 -28.99
N ALA A 357 -0.90 -8.69 -28.03
CA ALA A 357 -1.06 -7.99 -26.75
C ALA A 357 -0.63 -6.53 -26.92
N ILE A 358 -1.45 -5.60 -26.41
CA ILE A 358 -1.06 -4.20 -26.29
C ILE A 358 -0.21 -4.09 -25.04
N TYR A 359 0.92 -3.43 -25.17
CA TYR A 359 1.79 -3.08 -24.08
C TYR A 359 1.83 -1.56 -23.94
N TYR A 360 1.98 -1.09 -22.71
CA TYR A 360 2.32 0.28 -22.43
C TYR A 360 3.46 0.36 -21.43
N LYS A 361 4.25 1.42 -21.51
CA LYS A 361 5.24 1.79 -20.49
C LYS A 361 5.26 3.30 -20.31
N ILE A 362 5.72 3.76 -19.14
CA ILE A 362 5.91 5.18 -18.87
C ILE A 362 7.41 5.44 -18.73
N ILE A 363 7.93 6.34 -19.54
CA ILE A 363 9.32 6.80 -19.48
C ILE A 363 9.33 8.27 -19.07
N ASN A 364 10.39 8.77 -18.43
CA ASN A 364 10.49 10.20 -18.13
C ASN A 364 11.11 11.00 -19.30
N SER A 365 11.23 12.32 -19.14
CA SER A 365 11.86 13.28 -20.06
C SER A 365 13.35 12.98 -20.28
N SER A 366 13.96 12.22 -19.36
CA SER A 366 15.32 11.67 -19.45
C SER A 366 15.38 10.24 -20.00
N TYR A 367 14.28 9.70 -20.51
CA TYR A 367 14.16 8.37 -21.13
C TYR A 367 14.35 7.17 -20.19
N LEU A 368 14.30 7.40 -18.87
CA LEU A 368 14.31 6.32 -17.90
C LEU A 368 12.90 5.75 -17.78
N GLU A 369 12.81 4.42 -17.83
CA GLU A 369 11.57 3.70 -17.54
C GLU A 369 11.19 3.94 -16.08
N VAL A 370 10.07 4.61 -15.88
CA VAL A 370 9.53 4.96 -14.55
C VAL A 370 8.40 4.01 -14.18
N TYR A 371 7.67 3.54 -15.19
CA TYR A 371 6.66 2.51 -15.03
C TYR A 371 7.00 1.34 -15.96
N PRO A 372 7.17 0.12 -15.40
CA PRO A 372 7.56 -1.02 -16.19
C PRO A 372 6.49 -1.36 -17.22
N GLU A 373 6.94 -1.95 -18.33
CA GLU A 373 6.06 -2.44 -19.37
C GLU A 373 4.95 -3.34 -18.79
N ARG A 374 3.69 -3.04 -19.13
CA ARG A 374 2.53 -3.88 -18.80
C ARG A 374 1.72 -4.20 -20.02
N SER A 375 1.15 -5.41 -20.06
CA SER A 375 0.18 -5.81 -21.07
C SER A 375 -1.24 -5.44 -20.67
N VAL A 376 -2.01 -4.89 -21.60
CA VAL A 376 -3.47 -4.83 -21.54
C VAL A 376 -3.97 -6.12 -22.19
N THR A 377 -4.40 -7.08 -21.38
CA THR A 377 -4.83 -8.40 -21.86
C THR A 377 -6.33 -8.35 -22.19
N THR A 378 -6.67 -8.07 -23.45
CA THR A 378 -7.99 -8.39 -24.03
C THR A 378 -7.76 -9.10 -25.38
N GLY A 379 -8.73 -9.92 -25.82
CA GLY A 379 -8.57 -10.89 -26.92
C GLY A 379 -8.14 -10.30 -28.27
N ALA A 380 -7.79 -11.17 -29.22
CA ALA A 380 -7.22 -10.86 -30.54
C ALA A 380 -7.71 -9.53 -31.16
N LEU A 381 -6.79 -8.58 -31.36
CA LEU A 381 -7.05 -7.18 -31.71
C LEU A 381 -6.33 -6.77 -33.01
N ARG A 382 -6.97 -5.94 -33.85
CA ARG A 382 -6.34 -5.12 -34.92
C ARG A 382 -6.62 -3.66 -34.59
N LEU A 383 -5.60 -2.81 -34.49
CA LEU A 383 -5.74 -1.46 -33.95
C LEU A 383 -5.40 -0.34 -34.95
N ALA A 384 -6.15 0.77 -34.83
CA ALA A 384 -5.67 2.13 -35.01
C ALA A 384 -5.78 2.80 -33.63
N ILE A 385 -4.67 3.28 -33.05
CA ILE A 385 -4.70 4.07 -31.81
C ILE A 385 -4.28 5.49 -32.15
N ASP A 386 -5.00 6.47 -31.62
CA ASP A 386 -4.48 7.82 -31.42
C ASP A 386 -4.60 8.09 -29.92
N VAL A 387 -3.46 8.24 -29.24
CA VAL A 387 -3.42 8.46 -27.79
C VAL A 387 -3.33 9.97 -27.58
N MET A 388 -4.33 10.56 -26.91
CA MET A 388 -4.30 11.98 -26.57
C MET A 388 -4.14 12.21 -25.09
N PRO A 389 -3.12 12.98 -24.68
CA PRO A 389 -3.12 13.67 -23.41
C PRO A 389 -3.76 15.06 -23.57
N ARG A 390 -4.73 15.37 -22.71
CA ARG A 390 -4.94 16.73 -22.21
C ARG A 390 -5.36 16.59 -20.77
N ILE A 391 -4.52 17.11 -19.91
CA ILE A 391 -4.76 17.14 -18.49
C ILE A 391 -5.24 18.55 -18.17
N CYS A 392 -6.44 18.65 -17.60
CA CYS A 392 -6.90 19.88 -16.96
C CYS A 392 -5.84 20.33 -15.93
N ALA A 393 -5.73 21.63 -15.67
CA ALA A 393 -4.75 22.24 -14.75
C ALA A 393 -4.69 21.66 -13.30
N SER A 394 -5.49 20.65 -13.00
CA SER A 394 -5.55 19.90 -11.74
C SER A 394 -4.68 18.63 -11.66
N GLY A 395 -3.83 18.33 -12.66
CA GLY A 395 -2.81 17.27 -12.55
C GLY A 395 -3.27 15.82 -12.77
N TYR A 396 -4.37 15.58 -13.51
CA TYR A 396 -4.89 14.23 -13.82
C TYR A 396 -4.68 13.79 -15.27
N GLY A 397 -4.00 12.67 -15.49
CA GLY A 397 -3.91 11.99 -16.78
C GLY A 397 -5.20 11.31 -17.21
N THR A 398 -6.16 12.04 -17.77
CA THR A 398 -7.15 11.39 -18.66
C THR A 398 -6.45 11.15 -19.98
N PHE A 399 -6.13 9.90 -20.29
CA PHE A 399 -5.80 9.51 -21.65
C PHE A 399 -7.04 8.92 -22.29
N ALA A 400 -7.32 9.27 -23.54
CA ALA A 400 -8.27 8.50 -24.31
C ALA A 400 -7.52 7.38 -25.01
N LEU A 401 -7.80 6.14 -24.63
CA LEU A 401 -7.53 5.01 -25.52
C LEU A 401 -8.70 4.92 -26.45
N VAL A 402 -8.44 4.57 -27.69
CA VAL A 402 -9.49 4.12 -28.58
C VAL A 402 -8.90 2.97 -29.35
N TRP A 403 -9.59 1.83 -29.33
CA TRP A 403 -9.18 0.64 -30.05
C TRP A 403 -10.38 0.04 -30.78
N ASN A 404 -10.12 -0.99 -31.58
CA ASN A 404 -11.13 -1.72 -32.34
C ASN A 404 -11.00 -3.21 -32.00
N GLU A 405 -11.94 -3.76 -31.21
CA GLU A 405 -12.01 -5.22 -30.99
C GLU A 405 -12.72 -5.93 -32.15
N ALA A 406 -11.97 -6.26 -33.21
CA ALA A 406 -12.43 -7.22 -34.21
C ALA A 406 -12.25 -8.65 -33.67
N LEU A 407 -13.29 -9.20 -33.03
CA LEU A 407 -13.32 -10.61 -32.60
C LEU A 407 -13.09 -11.55 -33.80
N SER A 408 -11.87 -12.10 -33.90
CA SER A 408 -11.43 -13.25 -34.70
C SER A 408 -12.26 -13.61 -35.96
N GLY A 409 -11.69 -13.32 -37.13
CA GLY A 409 -11.77 -14.22 -38.29
C GLY A 409 -13.03 -14.24 -39.17
N ALA A 410 -14.08 -13.50 -38.85
CA ALA A 410 -15.24 -13.33 -39.74
C ALA A 410 -15.57 -11.84 -39.88
N GLY A 411 -15.66 -11.35 -41.12
CA GLY A 411 -15.55 -9.93 -41.50
C GLY A 411 -16.60 -8.92 -41.00
N ASP A 412 -17.43 -9.23 -40.01
CA ASP A 412 -18.60 -8.40 -39.63
C ASP A 412 -18.79 -8.27 -38.09
N GLY A 413 -17.70 -8.21 -37.33
CA GLY A 413 -17.76 -8.04 -35.87
C GLY A 413 -17.99 -6.57 -35.45
N PRO A 414 -18.72 -6.30 -34.35
CA PRO A 414 -18.88 -4.95 -33.83
C PRO A 414 -17.53 -4.36 -33.41
N VAL A 415 -17.20 -3.18 -33.93
CA VAL A 415 -16.04 -2.39 -33.48
C VAL A 415 -16.34 -1.77 -32.12
N TYR A 416 -15.60 -2.16 -31.08
CA TYR A 416 -15.74 -1.58 -29.74
C TYR A 416 -14.71 -0.47 -29.51
N TYR A 417 -15.17 0.75 -29.26
CA TYR A 417 -14.34 1.88 -28.84
C TYR A 417 -14.34 1.97 -27.31
N CYS A 418 -13.15 1.98 -26.70
CA CYS A 418 -12.99 2.03 -25.25
C CYS A 418 -12.06 3.15 -24.82
N VAL A 419 -12.60 4.18 -24.18
CA VAL A 419 -11.82 5.24 -23.52
C VAL A 419 -11.50 4.85 -22.08
N GLY A 420 -10.26 4.45 -21.81
CA GLY A 420 -9.81 4.13 -20.45
C GLY A 420 -9.21 5.35 -19.74
N ARG A 421 -9.67 5.68 -18.53
CA ARG A 421 -9.06 6.70 -17.68
C ARG A 421 -8.24 6.01 -16.58
N MET A 422 -6.91 6.12 -16.60
CA MET A 422 -6.13 5.69 -15.43
C MET A 422 -6.27 6.74 -14.33
N ILE A 423 -7.05 6.40 -13.31
CA ILE A 423 -7.03 7.10 -12.04
C ILE A 423 -6.29 6.16 -11.08
N PRO A 424 -5.01 6.42 -10.74
CA PRO A 424 -4.44 5.74 -9.59
C PRO A 424 -5.37 6.03 -8.39
N ALA A 425 -5.70 5.02 -7.56
CA ALA A 425 -6.40 5.32 -6.31
C ALA A 425 -5.43 6.07 -5.39
N TYR A 426 -5.82 7.26 -4.95
CA TYR A 426 -5.14 7.98 -3.87
C TYR A 426 -6.13 8.96 -3.25
N VAL A 427 -5.88 9.30 -1.99
CA VAL A 427 -6.49 10.47 -1.37
C VAL A 427 -5.56 11.66 -1.59
N ILE A 428 -6.10 12.72 -2.20
CA ILE A 428 -5.38 13.98 -2.37
C ILE A 428 -5.78 14.93 -1.26
N SER A 429 -4.83 15.32 -0.43
CA SER A 429 -5.01 16.43 0.48
C SER A 429 -4.58 17.73 -0.18
N GLN A 430 -5.45 18.74 -0.28
CA GLN A 430 -5.04 20.09 -0.72
C GLN A 430 -4.68 21.01 0.46
N SER A 431 -4.97 20.58 1.67
CA SER A 431 -4.85 21.32 2.94
C SER A 431 -4.27 20.40 4.02
N ASP A 432 -4.09 20.96 5.22
CA ASP A 432 -3.78 20.16 6.41
C ASP A 432 -4.94 19.22 6.71
N LEU A 433 -4.65 17.94 6.93
CA LEU A 433 -5.67 16.90 7.03
C LEU A 433 -5.39 15.96 8.20
N LYS A 434 -6.46 15.60 8.90
CA LYS A 434 -6.41 14.62 10.00
C LYS A 434 -7.29 13.40 9.71
N TYR A 435 -6.78 12.23 10.05
CA TYR A 435 -7.53 10.97 10.11
C TYR A 435 -7.48 10.41 11.53
N ASP A 436 -8.62 10.06 12.10
CA ASP A 436 -8.68 9.46 13.44
C ASP A 436 -9.70 8.31 13.52
N GLY A 437 -9.23 7.13 13.92
CA GLY A 437 -10.10 6.00 14.29
C GLY A 437 -10.47 5.03 13.16
N PHE A 438 -9.70 4.99 12.07
CA PHE A 438 -10.06 4.21 10.88
C PHE A 438 -9.30 2.89 10.75
N LYS A 439 -9.96 1.88 10.17
CA LYS A 439 -9.23 0.79 9.51
C LYS A 439 -9.05 1.18 8.05
N ILE A 440 -7.82 1.19 7.55
CA ILE A 440 -7.55 1.41 6.13
C ILE A 440 -7.13 0.08 5.53
N THR A 441 -7.80 -0.31 4.45
CA THR A 441 -7.55 -1.56 3.73
C THR A 441 -7.41 -1.28 2.24
N VAL A 442 -6.50 -2.01 1.59
CA VAL A 442 -6.35 -2.01 0.12
C VAL A 442 -6.76 -3.40 -0.35
N PRO A 443 -7.85 -3.53 -1.15
CA PRO A 443 -8.30 -4.83 -1.60
C PRO A 443 -7.30 -5.54 -2.51
N THR A 444 -7.33 -6.86 -2.42
CA THR A 444 -6.38 -7.81 -3.03
C THR A 444 -6.34 -7.80 -4.56
N ALA A 445 -7.35 -7.24 -5.24
CA ALA A 445 -7.53 -7.36 -6.69
C ALA A 445 -6.85 -6.23 -7.51
N GLU A 446 -6.23 -5.25 -6.87
CA GLU A 446 -5.85 -3.98 -7.50
C GLU A 446 -4.33 -3.72 -7.42
N ALA A 447 -3.57 -4.62 -8.05
CA ALA A 447 -2.12 -4.55 -8.19
C ALA A 447 -1.65 -3.33 -9.02
N GLY A 448 -1.71 -2.13 -8.45
CA GLY A 448 -1.27 -0.90 -9.14
C GLY A 448 -1.31 0.39 -8.33
N MET A 449 -1.76 0.38 -7.08
CA MET A 449 -1.81 1.62 -6.30
C MET A 449 -0.40 1.99 -5.80
N GLU A 450 0.32 2.89 -6.48
CA GLU A 450 1.67 3.28 -6.01
C GLU A 450 1.65 4.11 -4.73
N ARG A 451 0.55 4.82 -4.44
CA ARG A 451 0.46 5.83 -3.37
C ARG A 451 -0.90 5.81 -2.70
N LEU A 452 -0.96 5.79 -1.37
CA LEU A 452 -2.24 5.92 -0.66
C LEU A 452 -2.61 7.40 -0.42
N PHE A 453 -1.64 8.21 0.06
CA PHE A 453 -1.83 9.64 0.29
C PHE A 453 -0.91 10.49 -0.59
N LEU A 454 -1.48 11.44 -1.32
CA LEU A 454 -0.76 12.51 -2.00
C LEU A 454 -1.08 13.83 -1.30
N GLN A 455 -0.07 14.46 -0.69
CA GLN A 455 -0.26 15.62 0.18
C GLN A 455 0.12 16.92 -0.53
N GLY A 456 -0.68 17.96 -0.30
CA GLY A 456 -0.35 19.38 -0.51
C GLY A 456 -0.38 20.20 0.78
N GLY A 457 -0.43 19.55 1.95
CA GLY A 457 -0.45 20.14 3.30
C GLY A 457 -0.06 19.09 4.35
N ASP A 458 -0.08 19.47 5.63
CA ASP A 458 0.33 18.59 6.73
C ASP A 458 -0.62 17.40 6.90
N LEU A 459 -0.10 16.21 7.25
CA LEU A 459 -0.94 15.03 7.49
C LEU A 459 -0.77 14.49 8.90
N THR A 460 -1.90 14.30 9.58
CA THR A 460 -1.97 13.60 10.87
C THR A 460 -2.83 12.34 10.75
N ILE A 461 -2.29 11.18 11.15
CA ILE A 461 -3.04 9.94 11.28
C ILE A 461 -2.97 9.47 12.74
N LYS A 462 -4.14 9.27 13.35
CA LYS A 462 -4.30 8.82 14.74
C LYS A 462 -5.18 7.60 14.85
N HIS A 463 -4.89 6.73 15.84
CA HIS A 463 -5.74 5.59 16.21
C HIS A 463 -6.22 4.79 14.99
N THR A 464 -5.31 4.54 14.05
CA THR A 464 -5.66 3.99 12.74
C THR A 464 -4.94 2.68 12.55
N THR A 465 -5.66 1.67 12.08
CA THR A 465 -5.04 0.42 11.65
C THR A 465 -4.90 0.45 10.14
N VAL A 466 -3.66 0.39 9.66
CA VAL A 466 -3.37 0.21 8.23
C VAL A 466 -3.01 -1.25 8.01
N HIS A 467 -3.83 -1.95 7.23
CA HIS A 467 -3.71 -3.37 6.96
C HIS A 467 -3.77 -3.63 5.46
N ASP A 468 -2.70 -4.21 4.93
CA ASP A 468 -2.59 -4.68 3.55
C ASP A 468 -2.28 -6.20 3.54
N ILE A 469 -2.47 -6.87 2.40
CA ILE A 469 -1.96 -8.21 1.95
C ILE A 469 -3.01 -9.03 1.19
N PRO A 470 -2.65 -9.44 -0.04
CA PRO A 470 -1.92 -10.68 -0.26
C PRO A 470 -0.54 -10.47 -0.89
N GLU A 471 0.39 -11.34 -0.54
CA GLU A 471 1.68 -11.52 -1.19
C GLU A 471 1.49 -11.75 -2.70
N PHE A 472 1.69 -10.71 -3.51
CA PHE A 472 1.94 -10.90 -4.95
C PHE A 472 3.43 -11.08 -5.18
N SER A 473 3.79 -12.11 -5.94
CA SER A 473 5.15 -12.43 -6.35
C SER A 473 5.76 -11.40 -7.33
N THR A 474 4.96 -10.42 -7.79
CA THR A 474 5.36 -9.50 -8.86
C THR A 474 5.72 -8.11 -8.34
N GLY A 475 6.94 -8.00 -7.81
CA GLY A 475 7.88 -6.89 -8.08
C GLY A 475 7.57 -5.46 -7.60
N ASN A 476 6.33 -4.98 -7.58
CA ASN A 476 6.05 -3.55 -7.37
C ASN A 476 5.61 -3.26 -5.93
N CYS A 477 6.30 -2.33 -5.27
CA CYS A 477 5.98 -1.87 -3.92
C CYS A 477 5.11 -0.62 -4.02
N MET A 478 3.99 -0.59 -3.31
CA MET A 478 3.29 0.66 -3.00
C MET A 478 4.09 1.44 -1.94
N ALA A 479 4.05 2.76 -1.95
CA ALA A 479 4.51 3.62 -0.87
C ALA A 479 3.27 4.22 -0.19
N LEU A 480 3.17 4.16 1.14
CA LEU A 480 1.95 4.65 1.83
C LEU A 480 1.76 6.18 1.66
N THR A 481 2.86 6.92 1.53
CA THR A 481 2.83 8.36 1.39
C THR A 481 3.99 8.77 0.48
N LEU A 482 3.81 9.80 -0.34
CA LEU A 482 4.93 10.57 -0.87
C LEU A 482 4.57 12.04 -0.69
N ASN A 483 5.32 12.71 0.17
CA ASN A 483 5.06 14.10 0.54
C ASN A 483 5.79 15.02 -0.44
N LYS A 484 5.10 15.42 -1.51
CA LYS A 484 5.62 16.44 -2.43
C LYS A 484 5.47 17.82 -1.77
N GLY A 485 6.47 18.24 -0.99
CA GLY A 485 6.47 19.57 -0.39
C GLY A 485 7.17 19.71 0.96
N ARG A 486 7.70 18.62 1.53
CA ARG A 486 8.29 18.61 2.89
C ARG A 486 7.31 19.10 3.98
N HIS A 487 6.03 18.76 3.86
CA HIS A 487 5.01 19.06 4.86
C HIS A 487 5.19 18.24 6.15
N ALA A 488 4.63 18.70 7.27
CA ALA A 488 4.72 17.95 8.52
C ALA A 488 3.89 16.66 8.46
N PHE A 489 4.40 15.61 9.09
CA PHE A 489 3.76 14.31 9.12
C PHE A 489 3.68 13.79 10.55
N THR A 490 2.49 13.42 11.02
CA THR A 490 2.29 12.90 12.37
C THR A 490 1.54 11.58 12.37
N PHE A 491 2.16 10.54 12.92
CA PHE A 491 1.54 9.31 13.33
C PHE A 491 1.48 9.18 14.84
N GLN A 492 0.29 8.88 15.34
CA GLN A 492 0.08 8.66 16.75
C GLN A 492 -0.83 7.45 16.95
N ASN A 493 -0.42 6.48 17.76
CA ASN A 493 -1.27 5.32 18.05
C ASN A 493 -1.68 4.57 16.76
N VAL A 494 -0.76 4.41 15.80
CA VAL A 494 -1.04 3.74 14.53
C VAL A 494 -0.58 2.29 14.59
N LEU A 495 -1.43 1.36 14.14
CA LEU A 495 -1.05 -0.04 13.93
C LEU A 495 -0.86 -0.27 12.45
N MET A 496 0.38 -0.45 12.03
CA MET A 496 0.72 -0.92 10.69
C MET A 496 1.12 -2.37 10.76
N ARG A 497 0.39 -3.22 10.03
CA ARG A 497 0.72 -4.62 9.98
C ARG A 497 0.66 -5.15 8.56
N LYS A 498 1.55 -6.09 8.27
CA LYS A 498 1.53 -6.87 7.05
C LYS A 498 1.57 -5.97 5.82
N ASN A 499 2.47 -4.99 5.77
CA ASN A 499 2.59 -4.20 4.54
C ASN A 499 3.75 -4.76 3.72
N ILE A 500 3.55 -4.96 2.41
CA ILE A 500 4.65 -5.24 1.47
C ILE A 500 5.42 -3.93 1.16
N LEU A 501 5.03 -2.84 1.82
CA LEU A 501 5.29 -1.46 1.46
C LEU A 501 6.33 -0.86 2.40
N ASN A 502 7.12 0.09 1.90
CA ASN A 502 7.72 1.10 2.78
C ASN A 502 6.75 2.27 2.95
N MET A 503 6.86 2.94 4.09
CA MET A 503 6.47 4.34 4.15
C MET A 503 7.68 5.17 3.76
N LEU A 504 7.57 5.94 2.68
CA LEU A 504 8.58 6.93 2.31
C LEU A 504 8.06 8.32 2.72
N LEU A 505 8.73 8.97 3.66
CA LEU A 505 8.36 10.30 4.13
C LEU A 505 9.44 11.28 3.72
N GLU A 506 9.16 12.09 2.68
CA GLU A 506 10.02 13.20 2.28
C GLU A 506 9.65 14.44 3.12
N SER A 507 10.22 14.59 4.32
CA SER A 507 9.89 15.68 5.24
C SER A 507 10.95 15.90 6.32
N ASP A 508 11.12 17.17 6.71
CA ASP A 508 11.99 17.62 7.81
C ASP A 508 11.25 17.64 9.17
N ASP A 509 9.93 17.37 9.17
CA ASP A 509 9.06 17.34 10.37
C ASP A 509 8.20 16.07 10.37
N VAL A 510 8.68 15.05 11.08
CA VAL A 510 8.06 13.72 11.14
C VAL A 510 7.95 13.27 12.58
N ILE A 511 6.74 13.19 13.09
CA ILE A 511 6.45 12.68 14.43
C ILE A 511 5.82 11.30 14.30
N VAL A 512 6.48 10.27 14.83
CA VAL A 512 5.90 8.92 14.96
C VAL A 512 5.92 8.54 16.42
N ASN A 513 4.73 8.43 17.02
CA ASN A 513 4.58 8.19 18.45
C ASN A 513 3.63 7.03 18.73
N GLN A 514 3.95 6.20 19.73
CA GLN A 514 3.07 5.14 20.24
C GLN A 514 2.52 4.23 19.14
N SER A 515 3.34 3.92 18.13
CA SER A 515 2.90 3.19 16.94
C SER A 515 3.57 1.83 16.81
N ILE A 516 2.84 0.84 16.27
CA ILE A 516 3.31 -0.52 16.07
C ILE A 516 3.46 -0.79 14.58
N PHE A 517 4.63 -1.31 14.18
CA PHE A 517 4.96 -1.72 12.83
C PHE A 517 5.31 -3.21 12.84
N PHE A 518 4.46 -4.04 12.23
CA PHE A 518 4.55 -5.48 12.30
C PHE A 518 4.58 -6.14 10.92
N ALA A 519 5.51 -7.09 10.71
CA ALA A 519 5.53 -7.97 9.55
C ALA A 519 5.59 -7.25 8.20
N ASN A 520 6.32 -6.14 8.09
CA ASN A 520 6.51 -5.44 6.81
C ASN A 520 7.67 -6.08 6.03
N ARG A 521 7.42 -6.79 4.92
CA ARG A 521 8.34 -7.83 4.40
C ARG A 521 9.36 -7.44 3.33
N LYS A 522 9.22 -6.31 2.65
CA LYS A 522 9.99 -6.04 1.41
C LYS A 522 10.89 -4.81 1.46
N ASN A 523 10.53 -3.80 2.25
CA ASN A 523 11.27 -2.55 2.42
C ASN A 523 11.26 -2.16 3.92
N PRO A 524 12.02 -1.13 4.34
CA PRO A 524 11.96 -0.63 5.71
C PRO A 524 10.53 -0.23 6.06
N SER A 525 10.11 -0.49 7.30
CA SER A 525 8.77 -0.10 7.76
C SER A 525 8.57 1.40 7.63
N LEU A 526 9.61 2.15 7.97
CA LEU A 526 9.65 3.60 7.88
C LEU A 526 10.97 4.03 7.23
N GLU A 527 10.85 4.72 6.11
CA GLU A 527 11.93 5.38 5.38
C GLU A 527 11.65 6.89 5.38
N ILE A 528 12.54 7.68 5.95
CA ILE A 528 12.39 9.14 6.03
C ILE A 528 13.55 9.75 5.25
N ASP A 529 13.23 10.57 4.27
CA ASP A 529 14.18 11.41 3.54
C ASP A 529 13.97 12.86 3.97
N GLY A 530 14.85 13.35 4.85
CA GLY A 530 14.70 14.66 5.45
C GLY A 530 15.69 14.89 6.58
N ALA A 531 15.81 16.16 6.94
CA ALA A 531 16.81 16.69 7.83
C ALA A 531 16.19 17.60 8.88
N GLY A 532 16.41 17.33 10.17
CA GLY A 532 16.11 18.32 11.21
C GLY A 532 15.57 17.76 12.51
N ALA A 533 15.52 18.64 13.51
CA ALA A 533 15.00 18.31 14.85
C ALA A 533 13.48 18.02 14.88
N GLY A 534 12.78 18.20 13.75
CA GLY A 534 11.36 17.83 13.60
C GLY A 534 11.14 16.34 13.42
N ILE A 535 12.18 15.55 13.14
CA ILE A 535 12.06 14.08 13.04
C ILE A 535 12.20 13.45 14.43
N SER A 536 11.08 12.96 14.97
CA SER A 536 10.97 12.37 16.30
C SER A 536 10.20 11.05 16.27
N LEU A 537 10.86 9.97 16.69
CA LEU A 537 10.30 8.64 16.80
C LEU A 537 10.33 8.20 18.25
N THR A 538 9.18 8.21 18.92
CA THR A 538 9.06 7.97 20.36
C THR A 538 8.09 6.85 20.65
N LYS A 539 8.42 5.96 21.61
CA LYS A 539 7.52 4.88 22.04
C LYS A 539 6.97 4.04 20.88
N ASN A 540 7.80 3.62 19.95
CA ASN A 540 7.33 2.78 18.83
C ASN A 540 7.75 1.33 19.03
N THR A 541 6.98 0.40 18.49
CA THR A 541 7.34 -1.02 18.46
C THR A 541 7.47 -1.47 17.00
N PHE A 542 8.68 -1.81 16.58
CA PHE A 542 8.96 -2.40 15.28
C PHE A 542 9.29 -3.88 15.45
N PHE A 543 8.44 -4.74 14.90
CA PHE A 543 8.55 -6.19 15.08
C PHE A 543 8.45 -6.97 13.76
N ASN A 544 9.39 -7.90 13.53
CA ASN A 544 9.38 -8.84 12.39
C ASN A 544 9.35 -8.16 11.00
N ASN A 545 10.02 -7.03 10.84
CA ASN A 545 10.04 -6.29 9.57
C ASN A 545 11.29 -6.61 8.74
N TYR A 546 11.29 -6.25 7.46
CA TYR A 546 12.47 -6.30 6.60
C TYR A 546 13.57 -5.37 7.13
N GLY A 547 13.20 -4.15 7.45
CA GLY A 547 13.97 -3.21 8.25
C GLY A 547 13.00 -2.36 9.05
N ALA A 548 13.42 -1.84 10.20
CA ALA A 548 12.53 -0.98 10.99
C ALA A 548 12.58 0.47 10.51
N ILE A 549 13.66 1.20 10.77
CA ILE A 549 13.81 2.61 10.36
C ILE A 549 14.97 2.77 9.39
N LYS A 550 14.75 3.50 8.29
CA LYS A 550 15.79 4.02 7.41
C LYS A 550 15.69 5.54 7.34
N LEU A 551 16.80 6.24 7.58
CA LEU A 551 16.89 7.69 7.47
C LEU A 551 17.87 8.05 6.35
N LEU A 552 17.42 8.91 5.43
CA LEU A 552 18.18 9.46 4.32
C LEU A 552 18.32 10.97 4.52
N ASN A 553 19.46 11.54 4.14
CA ASN A 553 19.75 12.97 4.32
C ASN A 553 19.51 13.47 5.76
N ASN A 554 19.70 12.61 6.76
CA ASN A 554 19.43 12.92 8.17
C ASN A 554 20.55 13.74 8.81
N ASP A 555 20.86 14.92 8.28
CA ASP A 555 21.95 15.78 8.77
C ASP A 555 21.54 16.70 9.94
N GLY A 556 20.38 16.44 10.55
CA GLY A 556 19.81 17.18 11.68
C GLY A 556 20.05 16.55 13.07
N ASN A 557 19.14 16.85 13.99
CA ASN A 557 19.10 16.30 15.36
C ASN A 557 17.90 15.35 15.48
N GLU A 558 17.85 14.31 14.65
CA GLU A 558 16.76 13.35 14.69
C GLU A 558 16.81 12.53 15.99
N ILE A 559 15.64 12.18 16.53
CA ILE A 559 15.53 11.53 17.84
C ILE A 559 14.77 10.22 17.71
N VAL A 560 15.38 9.11 18.16
CA VAL A 560 14.70 7.84 18.39
C VAL A 560 14.77 7.50 19.88
N ASN A 561 13.64 7.51 20.57
CA ASN A 561 13.60 7.23 22.01
C ASN A 561 12.54 6.21 22.37
N ASP A 562 12.76 5.55 23.52
CA ASP A 562 11.75 4.77 24.23
C ASP A 562 11.10 3.66 23.38
N SER A 563 11.79 3.16 22.35
CA SER A 563 11.22 2.27 21.34
C SER A 563 11.69 0.82 21.49
N ILE A 564 10.93 -0.12 20.97
CA ILE A 564 11.32 -1.53 20.86
C ILE A 564 11.55 -1.87 19.39
N PHE A 565 12.70 -2.47 19.09
CA PHE A 565 13.05 -3.08 17.82
C PHE A 565 13.29 -4.57 18.03
N HIS A 566 12.45 -5.41 17.45
CA HIS A 566 12.48 -6.85 17.67
C HIS A 566 12.40 -7.63 16.36
N ASP A 567 13.33 -8.55 16.16
CA ASP A 567 13.33 -9.50 15.04
C ASP A 567 13.23 -8.86 13.64
N ASN A 568 13.84 -7.68 13.43
CA ASN A 568 13.90 -7.08 12.11
C ASN A 568 15.02 -7.73 11.28
N LEU A 569 14.70 -8.15 10.06
CA LEU A 569 15.52 -9.04 9.22
C LEU A 569 16.89 -8.45 8.86
N ASN A 570 16.92 -7.19 8.41
CA ASN A 570 18.16 -6.56 7.94
C ASN A 570 18.75 -5.58 8.97
N TYR A 571 17.92 -4.75 9.59
CA TYR A 571 18.33 -3.76 10.59
C TYR A 571 17.15 -3.21 11.39
N ASP A 572 17.46 -2.80 12.62
CA ASP A 572 16.57 -2.04 13.48
C ASP A 572 16.60 -0.55 13.10
N VAL A 573 17.78 0.02 12.85
CA VAL A 573 17.93 1.39 12.35
C VAL A 573 19.06 1.46 11.33
N ASN A 574 18.86 2.19 10.24
CA ASN A 574 19.88 2.52 9.25
C ASN A 574 19.83 4.04 8.97
N ALA A 575 20.89 4.76 9.33
CA ALA A 575 20.94 6.22 9.17
C ALA A 575 22.23 6.62 8.44
N GLU A 576 22.17 7.61 7.55
CA GLU A 576 23.34 8.08 6.80
C GLU A 576 24.27 8.96 7.66
N THR A 577 23.69 9.75 8.57
CA THR A 577 24.44 10.59 9.52
C THR A 577 24.12 10.25 10.97
N ALA A 578 24.71 11.00 11.90
CA ALA A 578 24.70 10.65 13.31
C ALA A 578 23.34 10.77 13.98
N LEU A 579 22.82 9.63 14.45
CA LEU A 579 21.54 9.54 15.13
C LEU A 579 21.72 9.31 16.63
N THR A 580 20.84 9.91 17.44
CA THR A 580 20.75 9.59 18.87
C THR A 580 19.61 8.59 19.10
N VAL A 581 19.93 7.46 19.74
CA VAL A 581 18.96 6.44 20.15
C VAL A 581 19.02 6.27 21.66
N ASN A 582 17.92 6.52 22.38
CA ASN A 582 17.90 6.41 23.85
C ASN A 582 16.79 5.47 24.38
N ASN A 583 17.03 4.86 25.55
CA ASN A 583 16.03 4.12 26.35
C ASN A 583 15.24 3.09 25.54
N SER A 584 15.90 2.49 24.55
CA SER A 584 15.29 1.60 23.57
C SER A 584 15.78 0.16 23.72
N ILE A 585 14.93 -0.79 23.36
CA ILE A 585 15.24 -2.22 23.31
C ILE A 585 15.48 -2.61 21.86
N SER A 586 16.54 -3.36 21.59
CA SER A 586 16.88 -3.80 20.23
C SER A 586 17.33 -5.26 20.24
N THR A 587 17.03 -6.01 19.17
CA THR A 587 17.59 -7.36 18.96
C THR A 587 18.41 -7.48 17.68
N GLY A 588 18.23 -6.55 16.74
CA GLY A 588 18.86 -6.56 15.43
C GLY A 588 20.11 -5.68 15.32
N LEU A 589 20.47 -5.37 14.08
CA LEU A 589 21.63 -4.53 13.74
C LEU A 589 21.24 -3.05 13.68
N MET A 590 22.12 -2.18 14.18
CA MET A 590 22.05 -0.73 14.00
C MET A 590 23.14 -0.31 13.01
N ILE A 591 22.76 0.10 11.81
CA ILE A 591 23.65 0.37 10.68
C ILE A 591 23.97 1.88 10.61
N VAL A 592 25.28 2.19 10.63
CA VAL A 592 25.91 3.51 10.41
C VAL A 592 25.62 4.60 11.48
N ALA A 593 26.68 5.39 11.78
CA ALA A 593 26.75 6.64 12.54
C ALA A 593 25.92 6.86 13.84
N VAL A 594 25.26 5.87 14.46
CA VAL A 594 24.64 6.08 15.78
C VAL A 594 25.72 6.42 16.83
N LEU A 595 25.98 7.72 17.04
CA LEU A 595 27.10 8.22 17.83
C LEU A 595 26.84 8.10 19.34
N ASN A 596 25.57 7.98 19.74
CA ASN A 596 25.17 8.05 21.14
C ASN A 596 24.04 7.05 21.43
N PHE A 597 24.43 5.92 22.04
CA PHE A 597 23.52 4.94 22.63
C PHE A 597 23.43 5.19 24.13
N ALA A 598 22.54 6.09 24.55
CA ALA A 598 22.31 6.28 25.98
C ALA A 598 21.21 5.30 26.43
N ASN A 599 21.54 4.44 27.41
CA ASN A 599 20.56 3.55 28.03
C ASN A 599 19.79 2.67 27.03
N CYS A 600 20.44 2.07 26.04
CA CYS A 600 19.79 1.06 25.19
C CYS A 600 20.16 -0.35 25.65
N LEU A 601 19.22 -1.30 25.54
CA LEU A 601 19.46 -2.71 25.85
C LEU A 601 19.33 -3.56 24.60
N GLN A 602 20.35 -4.39 24.35
CA GLN A 602 20.24 -5.45 23.38
C GLN A 602 19.65 -6.70 24.06
N ALA A 603 18.32 -6.82 24.03
CA ALA A 603 17.61 -7.87 24.74
C ALA A 603 16.27 -8.19 24.07
N ASP A 604 15.81 -9.43 24.26
CA ASP A 604 14.45 -9.83 23.91
C ASP A 604 13.43 -9.05 24.77
N PRO A 605 12.50 -8.29 24.16
CA PRO A 605 11.49 -7.52 24.90
C PRO A 605 10.47 -8.39 25.64
N ARG A 606 10.42 -9.70 25.38
CA ARG A 606 9.53 -10.67 26.03
C ARG A 606 8.06 -10.25 25.95
N PHE A 607 7.53 -10.19 24.73
CA PHE A 607 6.10 -9.98 24.52
C PHE A 607 5.27 -11.15 25.08
N ILE A 608 4.04 -10.87 25.51
CA ILE A 608 3.08 -11.88 25.99
C ILE A 608 2.89 -12.92 24.90
N ASN A 609 2.57 -12.48 23.70
CA ASN A 609 2.55 -13.28 22.48
C ASN A 609 3.05 -12.44 21.32
N ASP A 610 4.21 -12.78 20.78
CA ASP A 610 4.75 -12.10 19.61
C ASP A 610 4.00 -12.47 18.31
N GLY A 611 2.99 -13.34 18.34
CA GLY A 611 2.24 -13.70 17.14
C GLY A 611 3.08 -14.39 16.07
N PHE A 612 4.25 -14.93 16.42
CA PHE A 612 5.11 -15.64 15.47
C PHE A 612 4.45 -16.93 14.94
N ILE A 613 3.65 -17.60 15.77
CA ILE A 613 2.90 -18.83 15.41
C ILE A 613 1.53 -18.50 14.82
N ASP A 614 0.74 -17.70 15.54
CA ASP A 614 -0.54 -17.17 15.06
C ASP A 614 -0.50 -15.64 15.18
N GLU A 615 -0.40 -15.02 14.03
CA GLU A 615 -0.37 -13.58 13.84
C GLU A 615 -1.64 -12.87 14.32
N ASN A 616 -2.78 -13.57 14.42
CA ASN A 616 -4.01 -12.99 14.98
C ASN A 616 -3.92 -12.85 16.52
N ASP A 617 -3.01 -13.60 17.14
CA ASP A 617 -2.75 -13.53 18.58
C ASP A 617 -1.62 -12.56 18.92
N LEU A 618 -1.18 -11.70 17.98
CA LEU A 618 -0.17 -10.68 18.24
C LEU A 618 -0.60 -9.80 19.42
N ASN A 619 0.12 -9.97 20.53
CA ASN A 619 0.02 -9.17 21.73
C ASN A 619 1.42 -8.72 22.16
N VAL A 620 1.76 -7.49 21.77
CA VAL A 620 3.03 -6.84 22.08
C VAL A 620 3.06 -6.19 23.47
N ASP A 621 2.09 -6.48 24.34
CA ASP A 621 2.23 -6.24 25.78
C ASP A 621 3.42 -7.04 26.31
N ILE A 622 4.06 -6.52 27.37
CA ILE A 622 5.27 -7.11 27.91
C ILE A 622 5.00 -8.06 29.07
N ARG A 623 5.77 -9.15 29.15
CA ARG A 623 5.64 -10.17 30.21
C ARG A 623 6.15 -9.64 31.56
N LEU A 624 5.37 -9.83 32.63
CA LEU A 624 5.76 -9.49 34.01
C LEU A 624 5.65 -10.68 34.99
N ARG A 625 6.52 -10.77 35.99
CA ARG A 625 6.49 -11.85 37.00
C ARG A 625 5.15 -11.97 37.69
N VAL A 626 4.51 -10.84 37.90
CA VAL A 626 3.21 -10.74 38.54
C VAL A 626 2.07 -11.37 37.73
N LEU A 627 2.25 -11.54 36.42
CA LEU A 627 1.35 -12.32 35.55
C LEU A 627 1.73 -13.81 35.49
N GLY A 628 2.62 -14.26 36.38
CA GLY A 628 3.08 -15.65 36.46
C GLY A 628 4.27 -16.00 35.58
N TYR A 629 4.89 -15.00 34.92
CA TYR A 629 6.11 -15.21 34.14
C TYR A 629 7.34 -15.39 35.07
N PRO A 630 8.38 -16.13 34.65
CA PRO A 630 9.54 -16.41 35.51
C PRO A 630 10.43 -15.18 35.74
N CYS A 631 10.30 -14.15 34.91
CA CYS A 631 11.06 -12.91 34.95
C CYS A 631 10.29 -11.81 34.22
N ASP A 632 10.53 -10.57 34.61
CA ASP A 632 9.97 -9.40 33.94
C ASP A 632 10.66 -9.18 32.58
N SER A 633 9.93 -8.53 31.69
CA SER A 633 10.48 -7.98 30.46
C SER A 633 11.54 -6.93 30.77
N PRO A 634 12.66 -6.90 30.02
CA PRO A 634 13.64 -5.81 30.13
C PRO A 634 13.08 -4.46 29.64
N ALA A 635 11.95 -4.44 28.94
CA ALA A 635 11.29 -3.21 28.50
C ALA A 635 10.41 -2.57 29.58
N TYR A 636 10.13 -3.29 30.68
CA TYR A 636 9.27 -2.79 31.76
C TYR A 636 9.93 -1.60 32.47
N LYS A 637 9.23 -0.46 32.50
CA LYS A 637 9.73 0.79 33.10
C LYS A 637 11.11 1.23 32.59
N PHE A 638 11.43 0.87 31.36
CA PHE A 638 12.73 1.17 30.75
C PHE A 638 12.73 2.49 29.98
N ALA A 639 11.57 3.03 29.64
CA ALA A 639 11.45 4.32 28.97
C ALA A 639 11.91 5.47 29.88
N SER A 640 12.26 6.59 29.25
CA SER A 640 12.73 7.83 29.89
C SER A 640 11.76 8.42 30.90
N ASP A 641 10.47 8.17 30.74
CA ASP A 641 9.38 8.61 31.60
C ASP A 641 8.99 7.60 32.69
N GLY A 642 9.71 6.46 32.77
CA GLY A 642 9.45 5.41 33.75
C GLY A 642 8.29 4.48 33.39
N GLU A 643 7.71 4.62 32.19
CA GLU A 643 6.77 3.66 31.60
C GLU A 643 7.52 2.59 30.79
N ASN A 644 6.78 1.69 30.15
CA ASN A 644 7.35 0.68 29.29
C ASN A 644 7.96 1.30 28.03
N SER A 645 9.09 0.77 27.56
CA SER A 645 9.52 1.05 26.19
C SER A 645 8.56 0.39 25.20
N GLY A 646 8.44 0.97 24.01
CA GLY A 646 7.54 0.51 22.96
C GLY A 646 6.19 1.22 23.01
N ALA A 647 5.28 0.76 22.14
CA ALA A 647 4.05 1.48 21.84
C ALA A 647 2.88 1.24 22.79
N ILE A 648 2.90 0.19 23.60
CA ILE A 648 1.79 -0.10 24.51
C ILE A 648 2.22 0.11 25.96
N ASP A 649 1.46 0.95 26.65
CA ASP A 649 1.53 1.08 28.09
C ASP A 649 0.32 0.44 28.77
N VAL A 650 0.54 -0.20 29.91
CA VAL A 650 -0.47 -1.04 30.56
C VAL A 650 -0.43 -0.82 32.06
N LEU A 651 -1.60 -0.52 32.63
CA LEU A 651 -1.81 -0.52 34.05
C LEU A 651 -2.20 -1.93 34.50
N TYR A 652 -1.38 -2.51 35.37
CA TYR A 652 -1.68 -3.80 35.99
C TYR A 652 -2.35 -3.57 37.35
N ASN A 653 -3.64 -3.90 37.43
CA ASN A 653 -4.37 -3.91 38.69
C ASN A 653 -4.21 -5.26 39.37
N TYR A 654 -3.75 -5.24 40.61
CA TYR A 654 -3.55 -6.43 41.42
C TYR A 654 -4.69 -6.56 42.44
N VAL A 655 -5.46 -7.63 42.33
CA VAL A 655 -6.16 -8.16 43.50
C VAL A 655 -5.20 -9.14 44.17
N ALA A 656 -5.09 -9.11 45.50
CA ALA A 656 -4.28 -10.08 46.23
C ALA A 656 -4.66 -11.50 45.77
N SER A 657 -3.67 -12.30 45.38
CA SER A 657 -3.91 -13.68 44.97
C SER A 657 -4.58 -14.45 46.11
N THR A 658 -5.79 -14.93 45.88
CA THR A 658 -6.43 -15.93 46.72
C THR A 658 -5.89 -17.28 46.31
N TYR A 659 -5.43 -18.06 47.29
CA TYR A 659 -5.00 -19.44 47.04
C TYR A 659 -6.04 -20.37 47.64
N ASP A 660 -6.47 -21.33 46.84
CA ASP A 660 -7.13 -22.51 47.34
C ASP A 660 -6.09 -23.40 48.02
N THR A 661 -6.50 -24.00 49.13
CA THR A 661 -5.59 -24.74 50.02
C THR A 661 -6.00 -26.19 50.08
N CYS A 662 -5.04 -27.07 49.84
CA CYS A 662 -5.20 -28.50 49.90
C CYS A 662 -4.23 -29.08 50.96
N LEU A 663 -4.74 -29.92 51.86
CA LEU A 663 -3.98 -30.62 52.88
C LEU A 663 -4.04 -32.11 52.60
N ILE A 664 -2.91 -32.71 52.26
CA ILE A 664 -2.83 -34.12 51.83
C ILE A 664 -1.81 -34.89 52.62
N GLN A 665 -1.93 -36.21 52.65
CA GLN A 665 -0.95 -37.09 53.27
C GLN A 665 0.46 -36.75 52.79
N LYS A 666 1.41 -36.72 53.73
CA LYS A 666 2.82 -36.46 53.44
C LYS A 666 3.40 -37.61 52.60
N PRO A 667 4.16 -37.31 51.53
CA PRO A 667 4.84 -38.34 50.77
C PRO A 667 5.83 -39.09 51.66
N GLU A 668 6.01 -40.38 51.36
CA GLU A 668 7.01 -41.21 52.04
C GLU A 668 8.41 -40.66 51.79
N LYS A 669 8.62 -40.05 50.61
CA LYS A 669 9.89 -39.49 50.21
C LYS A 669 9.74 -38.23 49.37
N PHE A 670 10.59 -37.25 49.66
CA PHE A 670 10.91 -36.16 48.75
C PHE A 670 12.29 -36.41 48.13
N ILE A 671 12.39 -36.38 46.81
CA ILE A 671 13.65 -36.44 46.07
C ILE A 671 13.89 -35.07 45.43
N VAL A 672 15.02 -34.45 45.74
CA VAL A 672 15.42 -33.18 45.11
C VAL A 672 16.39 -33.49 43.97
N GLU A 673 15.99 -33.12 42.76
CA GLU A 673 16.81 -33.22 41.55
C GLU A 673 17.17 -31.83 41.04
N TYR A 674 18.38 -31.71 40.48
CA TYR A 674 18.83 -30.51 39.80
C TYR A 674 19.04 -30.82 38.32
N ARG A 675 18.21 -30.23 37.47
CA ARG A 675 18.19 -30.50 36.03
C ARG A 675 18.80 -29.29 35.29
N PRO A 676 19.89 -29.46 34.51
CA PRO A 676 20.46 -28.34 33.76
C PRO A 676 19.58 -28.00 32.55
N VAL A 677 19.47 -26.71 32.23
CA VAL A 677 18.76 -26.21 31.05
C VAL A 677 19.79 -25.79 30.00
N GLY A 678 19.62 -26.25 28.76
CA GLY A 678 20.56 -25.94 27.67
C GLY A 678 21.97 -26.46 27.94
N ALA A 679 22.09 -27.67 28.50
CA ALA A 679 23.38 -28.27 28.84
C ALA A 679 24.16 -28.63 27.57
N VAL A 680 25.39 -28.12 27.46
CA VAL A 680 26.35 -28.50 26.42
C VAL A 680 27.50 -29.25 27.09
N LYS A 681 27.85 -30.42 26.55
CA LYS A 681 29.00 -31.21 27.00
C LYS A 681 29.92 -31.46 25.81
N ASN A 682 31.03 -30.74 25.76
CA ASN A 682 32.06 -30.91 24.75
C ASN A 682 33.20 -31.74 25.32
N ILE A 683 33.55 -32.84 24.65
CA ILE A 683 34.72 -33.67 24.99
C ILE A 683 35.81 -33.29 23.99
N MET A 684 36.90 -32.72 24.49
CA MET A 684 38.04 -32.30 23.69
C MET A 684 38.89 -33.52 23.28
N ILE A 685 39.74 -33.36 22.27
CA ILE A 685 40.58 -34.44 21.71
C ILE A 685 41.54 -35.03 22.75
N ASP A 686 41.95 -34.25 23.75
CA ASP A 686 42.78 -34.69 24.87
C ASP A 686 42.00 -35.43 25.99
N GLY A 687 40.70 -35.63 25.80
CA GLY A 687 39.80 -36.26 26.76
C GLY A 687 39.25 -35.32 27.83
N THR A 688 39.62 -34.02 27.82
CA THR A 688 39.05 -33.05 28.77
C THR A 688 37.59 -32.74 28.43
N VAL A 689 36.79 -32.50 29.48
CA VAL A 689 35.34 -32.25 29.34
C VAL A 689 35.05 -30.79 29.69
N ASN A 690 34.51 -30.04 28.72
CA ASN A 690 33.99 -28.69 28.94
C ASN A 690 32.45 -28.73 28.97
N THR A 691 31.85 -28.30 30.08
CA THR A 691 30.39 -28.27 30.25
C THR A 691 29.88 -26.85 30.47
N ALA A 692 28.84 -26.46 29.74
CA ALA A 692 28.10 -25.21 29.94
C ALA A 692 26.61 -25.50 30.15
N LYS A 693 25.89 -24.61 30.85
CA LYS A 693 24.42 -24.64 30.96
C LYS A 693 23.89 -23.21 30.88
N GLN A 694 22.71 -23.03 30.28
CA GLN A 694 22.01 -21.74 30.23
C GLN A 694 21.24 -21.45 31.52
N GLY A 695 20.88 -22.51 32.27
CA GLY A 695 20.18 -22.40 33.54
C GLY A 695 20.11 -23.72 34.29
N GLN A 696 19.38 -23.73 35.40
CA GLN A 696 19.13 -24.91 36.22
C GLN A 696 17.70 -24.89 36.75
N ILE A 697 17.10 -26.06 36.85
CA ILE A 697 15.79 -26.30 37.45
C ILE A 697 16.02 -27.13 38.72
N ILE A 698 15.34 -26.76 39.80
CA ILE A 698 15.18 -27.61 40.98
C ILE A 698 13.84 -28.31 40.86
N ALA A 699 13.86 -29.65 40.85
CA ALA A 699 12.68 -30.50 40.83
C ALA A 699 12.58 -31.24 42.17
N ILE A 700 11.44 -31.10 42.85
CA ILE A 700 11.08 -31.86 44.04
C ILE A 700 10.09 -32.92 43.58
N ILE A 701 10.49 -34.18 43.67
CA ILE A 701 9.65 -35.34 43.39
C ILE A 701 9.08 -35.82 44.72
N ALA A 702 7.76 -35.79 44.85
CA ALA A 702 7.03 -36.39 45.95
C ALA A 702 6.57 -37.79 45.54
N GLU A 703 6.92 -38.80 46.36
CA GLU A 703 6.55 -40.20 46.13
C GLU A 703 5.71 -40.73 47.30
N TRP A 704 4.53 -41.26 46.98
CA TRP A 704 3.64 -41.92 47.94
C TRP A 704 3.49 -43.40 47.57
N LYS A 705 3.75 -44.29 48.53
CA LYS A 705 3.41 -45.70 48.38
C LYS A 705 1.91 -45.93 48.28
N GLY A 706 1.12 -45.13 49.03
CA GLY A 706 -0.31 -44.98 48.81
C GLY A 706 -0.90 -43.82 49.61
N ILE A 707 -2.06 -43.32 49.16
CA ILE A 707 -2.83 -42.26 49.81
C ILE A 707 -4.33 -42.59 49.75
N LEU A 708 -5.09 -41.97 50.64
CA LEU A 708 -6.55 -42.04 50.65
C LEU A 708 -7.14 -41.43 49.38
N GLU A 709 -8.31 -41.94 48.95
CA GLU A 709 -8.97 -41.44 47.73
C GLU A 709 -9.29 -39.93 47.82
N GLU A 710 -9.63 -39.41 49.00
CA GLU A 710 -9.86 -37.96 49.21
C GLU A 710 -8.61 -37.10 48.97
N ASP A 711 -7.44 -37.59 49.41
CA ASP A 711 -6.15 -36.92 49.21
C ASP A 711 -5.73 -37.04 47.75
N TRP A 712 -6.07 -38.16 47.10
CA TRP A 712 -5.86 -38.34 45.66
C TRP A 712 -6.70 -37.37 44.83
N GLU A 713 -8.00 -37.26 45.09
CA GLU A 713 -8.86 -36.33 44.36
C GLU A 713 -8.37 -34.89 44.54
N SER A 714 -7.90 -34.54 45.74
CA SER A 714 -7.36 -33.21 46.01
C SER A 714 -6.01 -32.97 45.31
N LEU A 715 -5.15 -33.98 45.21
CA LEU A 715 -3.92 -33.93 44.40
C LEU A 715 -4.19 -33.85 42.91
N HIS A 716 -5.19 -34.61 42.45
CA HIS A 716 -5.63 -34.66 41.07
C HIS A 716 -6.24 -33.32 40.66
N ASP A 717 -7.02 -32.69 41.53
CA ASP A 717 -7.58 -31.34 41.30
C ASP A 717 -6.47 -30.28 41.18
N VAL A 718 -5.50 -30.28 42.11
CA VAL A 718 -4.30 -29.46 42.06
C VAL A 718 -3.51 -29.68 40.75
N TRP A 719 -3.42 -30.93 40.29
CA TRP A 719 -2.76 -31.30 39.04
C TRP A 719 -3.51 -30.79 37.80
N LEU A 720 -4.84 -30.88 37.78
CA LEU A 720 -5.68 -30.42 36.67
C LEU A 720 -5.72 -28.88 36.54
N LYS A 721 -5.61 -28.15 37.64
CA LYS A 721 -5.76 -26.69 37.69
C LYS A 721 -4.43 -25.91 37.56
N GLY A 722 -3.33 -26.62 37.31
CA GLY A 722 -1.96 -26.16 37.52
C GLY A 722 -1.49 -24.96 36.68
N LYS A 723 -0.87 -23.97 37.36
CA LYS A 723 0.18 -23.11 36.79
C LYS A 723 1.32 -22.80 37.77
N MET A 724 1.02 -22.52 39.04
CA MET A 724 1.99 -22.30 40.13
C MET A 724 1.38 -22.74 41.45
N VAL A 725 2.14 -23.46 42.28
CA VAL A 725 1.76 -23.90 43.62
C VAL A 725 2.78 -23.45 44.65
N ARG A 726 2.35 -23.28 45.89
CA ARG A 726 3.25 -23.18 47.05
C ARG A 726 3.22 -24.50 47.79
N LEU A 727 4.34 -25.19 47.80
CA LEU A 727 4.53 -26.44 48.52
C LEU A 727 5.09 -26.16 49.92
N TYR A 728 4.36 -26.58 50.94
CA TYR A 728 4.75 -26.52 52.35
C TYR A 728 5.01 -27.95 52.85
N PRO A 729 6.27 -28.40 52.93
CA PRO A 729 6.61 -29.77 53.36
C PRO A 729 6.32 -30.06 54.84
N ASP A 730 6.18 -29.00 55.64
CA ASP A 730 5.91 -29.05 57.07
C ASP A 730 5.05 -27.83 57.49
N PRO A 731 3.76 -27.83 57.14
CA PRO A 731 2.90 -26.66 57.29
C PRO A 731 2.47 -26.39 58.73
N ILE A 732 2.63 -27.34 59.66
CA ILE A 732 2.23 -27.19 61.07
C ILE A 732 3.38 -26.62 61.88
N THR A 733 4.60 -27.16 61.70
CA THR A 733 5.78 -26.69 62.43
C THR A 733 6.39 -25.43 61.78
N HIS A 734 6.29 -25.31 60.45
CA HIS A 734 6.81 -24.19 59.67
C HIS A 734 5.77 -23.62 58.67
N PRO A 735 4.64 -23.06 59.17
CA PRO A 735 3.54 -22.59 58.34
C PRO A 735 3.93 -21.48 57.34
N GLU A 736 5.03 -20.78 57.59
CA GLU A 736 5.59 -19.73 56.75
C GLU A 736 6.59 -20.23 55.69
N GLN A 737 7.09 -21.46 55.81
CA GLN A 737 8.12 -21.98 54.93
C GLN A 737 7.51 -22.75 53.76
N TYR A 738 7.62 -22.17 52.57
CA TYR A 738 7.19 -22.80 51.34
C TYR A 738 8.18 -22.59 50.20
N ARG A 739 8.00 -23.39 49.14
CA ARG A 739 8.60 -23.13 47.83
C ARG A 739 7.51 -22.94 46.78
N ALA A 740 7.60 -21.85 46.04
CA ALA A 740 6.76 -21.62 44.87
C ALA A 740 7.30 -22.43 43.68
N MET A 741 6.50 -23.34 43.14
CA MET A 741 6.91 -24.31 42.11
C MET A 741 5.79 -24.51 41.08
N ARG A 742 6.10 -25.10 39.93
CA ARG A 742 5.14 -25.58 38.94
C ARG A 742 5.01 -27.09 39.01
N ILE A 743 3.88 -27.64 38.64
CA ILE A 743 3.69 -29.09 38.54
C ILE A 743 4.05 -29.54 37.12
N GLU A 744 4.87 -30.59 36.98
CA GLU A 744 5.15 -31.17 35.66
C GLU A 744 4.03 -32.15 35.25
N PHE A 745 3.32 -31.83 34.16
CA PHE A 745 2.12 -32.55 33.71
C PHE A 745 2.39 -33.95 33.15
N SER A 746 3.64 -34.30 32.86
CA SER A 746 3.97 -35.52 32.12
C SER A 746 3.92 -36.82 32.95
N ASN A 747 3.82 -36.76 34.28
CA ASN A 747 4.18 -37.91 35.13
C ASN A 747 3.36 -38.10 36.43
N ILE A 748 2.03 -37.88 36.45
CA ILE A 748 1.24 -38.46 37.57
C ILE A 748 1.03 -39.95 37.30
N GLN A 749 1.84 -40.79 37.93
CA GLN A 749 1.68 -42.24 37.88
C GLN A 749 0.77 -42.63 39.04
N GLY A 750 -0.39 -43.23 38.75
CA GLY A 750 -1.23 -43.86 39.77
C GLY A 750 -1.41 -45.32 39.36
N SER A 751 -0.63 -46.23 39.92
CA SER A 751 -0.79 -47.67 39.69
C SER A 751 -1.63 -48.26 40.82
N THR A 752 -2.65 -49.04 40.49
CA THR A 752 -3.23 -49.98 41.43
C THR A 752 -2.50 -51.30 41.25
N ASP A 753 -1.36 -51.49 41.93
CA ASP A 753 -0.64 -52.78 41.89
C ASP A 753 -1.54 -53.95 42.38
N TYR A 754 -2.64 -53.62 43.08
CA TYR A 754 -3.78 -54.50 43.35
C TYR A 754 -5.09 -53.84 42.90
N TYR A 755 -5.79 -54.44 41.93
CA TYR A 755 -7.21 -54.13 41.65
C TYR A 755 -8.07 -54.71 42.79
N GLY A 756 -8.14 -54.00 43.92
CA GLY A 756 -9.17 -54.22 44.94
C GLY A 756 -10.44 -53.51 44.50
N LEU A 757 -11.58 -54.20 44.54
CA LEU A 757 -12.87 -53.69 44.04
C LEU A 757 -13.54 -52.63 44.94
N ASP A 758 -12.87 -52.14 45.98
CA ASP A 758 -13.44 -51.18 46.93
C ASP A 758 -12.49 -49.99 47.13
N GLY A 759 -13.05 -48.78 47.22
CA GLY A 759 -12.39 -47.47 47.08
C GLY A 759 -11.38 -47.08 48.17
N ASP A 760 -10.31 -47.84 48.31
CA ASP A 760 -9.30 -47.68 49.38
C ASP A 760 -8.10 -46.77 49.02
N GLY A 761 -8.19 -46.00 47.93
CA GLY A 761 -7.19 -45.00 47.53
C GLY A 761 -6.28 -45.39 46.36
N LYS A 762 -5.18 -44.64 46.17
CA LYS A 762 -4.23 -44.83 45.06
C LYS A 762 -2.84 -45.18 45.58
N GLN A 763 -2.05 -45.93 44.79
CA GLN A 763 -0.71 -46.39 45.14
C GLN A 763 0.35 -45.94 44.13
N ASN A 764 1.61 -45.99 44.57
CA ASN A 764 2.80 -45.64 43.78
C ASN A 764 2.71 -44.27 43.08
N ILE A 765 2.19 -43.28 43.82
CA ILE A 765 1.95 -41.96 43.28
C ILE A 765 3.24 -41.19 43.23
N LYS A 766 3.48 -40.56 42.08
CA LYS A 766 4.64 -39.70 41.86
C LYS A 766 4.16 -38.37 41.32
N MET A 767 4.62 -37.28 41.94
CA MET A 767 4.34 -35.93 41.47
C MET A 767 5.62 -35.11 41.47
N VAL A 768 5.85 -34.34 40.40
CA VAL A 768 7.06 -33.53 40.26
C VAL A 768 6.70 -32.05 40.33
N PHE A 769 7.28 -31.36 41.30
CA PHE A 769 7.21 -29.91 41.46
C PHE A 769 8.53 -29.31 40.98
N ALA A 770 8.53 -28.48 39.94
CA ALA A 770 9.73 -27.89 39.35
C ALA A 770 9.72 -26.36 39.46
N ALA A 771 10.87 -25.78 39.80
CA ALA A 771 11.07 -24.34 39.79
C ALA A 771 12.43 -24.00 39.16
N ARG A 772 12.58 -22.78 38.62
CA ARG A 772 13.90 -22.28 38.23
C ARG A 772 14.77 -22.21 39.48
N TYR A 773 15.96 -22.78 39.41
CA TYR A 773 16.95 -22.66 40.46
C TYR A 773 17.70 -21.34 40.25
N LEU A 774 17.40 -20.36 41.10
CA LEU A 774 18.16 -19.13 41.26
C LEU A 774 19.08 -19.37 42.46
N ASP A 775 20.40 -19.40 42.25
CA ASP A 775 21.33 -19.33 43.38
C ASP A 775 21.02 -18.03 44.14
N VAL A 776 20.71 -18.14 45.43
CA VAL A 776 20.57 -16.99 46.34
C VAL A 776 21.94 -16.52 46.76
#